data_AF-A0A535C756-F1
#
_entry.id   AF-A0A535C756-F1
#
_cell.length_a   1.000
_cell.length_b   1.000
_cell.length_c   1.000
_cell.angle_alpha   90.00
_cell.angle_beta   90.00
_cell.angle_gamma   90.00
#
_symmetry.space_group_name_H-M   'P 1'
#
loop_
_entity.id
_entity.type
_entity.pdbx_description
1 polymer ?
#
loop_
_entity_poly.entity_id
_entity_poly.type
_entity_poly.pdbx_seq_one_letter_code
_entity_poly.pdbx_strand_id
1 'polypeptide(L)'
;MATVSQFLLTTELSGKELRELLFQNLSITAVNAANLSERVLATNFFINQGLGGFTTLSADESVMVWQPADAGSQPEIPISWFDRCDRFIRLARKTGYSFSDLDLVLRNCCGNQLNRESLQVMALIKKLQVDYQLPVDVICAFFSTISTTGIGDLDEPGDLFNRTFNNRLAFLEKKYIAQSEFIPQSYILKIGQTDANRLTIMNDILQDESKEFRKRLQRTLQISDADLMLIIAKFRARNALDPTYTTSVNNNIQLPGLSLIFRMVKIAEILDLSIAELFDLFDLLELDRTIRTSSHFRILFPYPVQELNCYRIIDDPRTYAREALWLVQILIAIASWMRTTDFSTADLKFIQSGNLSSAEHATLSNTLIQMLDQLVQAFLPLALNPGTFVSDQFDARSSRVMYETLLAHDSLVSVQDNRIVRFDEDAARRAAESALARLGGVTKKDFKGLNISGKMADKMYRNLVIYEIINADGEIVADKLPADVGDFSIATDFSDQRSSLFNIVHDLVVAEQSNFLAASDSDQLPDKQELGVMLYLSDLAPLNLPLQQVNELMDTLIFNAYLDEEGNLSDPTFFAESENEDEFEVNTPLTRDHARIVFELIQKGMADFLHTPFKLESSIFNTLPLSDLEVQDLIANLKFNGYIDDAGMVIDKQIFFNLPQKKFKLAPEFYWYQGPILEAIQAALDADRIKYYHIDSETLADIAEEIVAEMCFNAVQAEYLEDGTISESQRDFFANPDNSATFDLGRYFTPGFNQAVFAQLAAIQQWFDRHHLTDKALAALGLDPNAIANLYSLLVQDGFLDTDHSIPPERYAYFLTVNNALTFSISGYDDYNKDIFFALQGVAKDMQQRQDEIVTALKGVAANQESAVMDTLAGGFEIDSESIRIICGYLFYNPASLAEVLLVPALASVGPDGRVSALPGEYDFDRQLLRIAQFVQLAKKFQFGAGEVEVAFSDQNLVEKIPEDLVLPTGMTSFDALLPQLDGKIYLFKGNQYWAYSSATYALVENAAPLVLLSRLFAGLDHIDAAFTDPMGNAWIISGTSYFIRNKGSNTWTPTERRWGLVNNNFDQTRPIDAAFTNLDGIAYLFSGDQFIRYSGDSFTYVDPSFPKRIQGNWPGEIGAEKLPDRFSASIEAGFESPLGQTILFKDDKFVRFDDSDPTAQEQDIAS
;
A
#
# COMPACT_ATOMS: atom_id res chain seq x y z
N MET A 1 67.75 40.26 28.10
CA MET A 1 66.76 41.17 27.45
C MET A 1 66.88 41.04 25.94
N ALA A 2 65.78 40.74 25.25
CA ALA A 2 65.75 40.71 23.79
C ALA A 2 65.39 42.10 23.26
N THR A 3 66.29 42.74 22.50
CA THR A 3 66.00 44.05 21.90
C THR A 3 65.02 43.92 20.75
N VAL A 4 64.11 44.88 20.59
CA VAL A 4 63.12 44.86 19.50
C VAL A 4 63.82 44.87 18.14
N SER A 5 64.85 45.70 17.97
CA SER A 5 65.61 45.79 16.71
C SER A 5 66.25 44.46 16.29
N GLN A 6 66.81 43.70 17.24
CA GLN A 6 67.41 42.41 16.94
C GLN A 6 66.35 41.36 16.58
N PHE A 7 65.20 41.38 17.26
CA PHE A 7 64.09 40.47 16.97
C PHE A 7 63.51 40.72 15.57
N LEU A 8 63.26 41.98 15.21
CA LEU A 8 62.77 42.36 13.88
C LEU A 8 63.76 41.97 12.78
N LEU A 9 65.06 42.21 12.99
CA LEU A 9 66.10 41.81 12.03
C LEU A 9 66.16 40.29 11.83
N THR A 10 65.99 39.51 12.90
CA THR A 10 66.10 38.05 12.88
C THR A 10 64.87 37.39 12.27
N THR A 11 63.68 37.93 12.53
CA THR A 11 62.40 37.38 12.06
C THR A 11 61.93 37.98 10.74
N GLU A 12 62.59 39.05 10.27
CA GLU A 12 62.20 39.85 9.11
C GLU A 12 60.77 40.42 9.22
N LEU A 13 60.30 40.65 10.44
CA LEU A 13 59.00 41.30 10.68
C LEU A 13 59.14 42.82 10.63
N SER A 14 58.07 43.48 10.21
CA SER A 14 57.88 44.92 10.41
C SER A 14 57.43 45.22 11.84
N GLY A 15 57.59 46.48 12.28
CA GLY A 15 57.08 46.91 13.58
C GLY A 15 55.56 46.75 13.73
N LYS A 16 54.81 46.84 12.61
CA LYS A 16 53.36 46.59 12.60
C LYS A 16 53.06 45.10 12.85
N GLU A 17 53.76 44.20 12.17
CA GLU A 17 53.62 42.76 12.35
C GLU A 17 54.06 42.31 13.76
N LEU A 18 55.08 42.95 14.35
CA LEU A 18 55.45 42.68 15.74
C LEU A 18 54.34 43.09 16.71
N ARG A 19 53.71 44.26 16.51
CA ARG A 19 52.57 44.68 17.33
C ARG A 19 51.38 43.74 17.14
N GLU A 20 51.13 43.28 15.93
CA GLU A 20 50.09 42.28 15.67
C GLU A 20 50.41 40.94 16.34
N LEU A 21 51.66 40.48 16.30
CA LEU A 21 52.09 39.25 16.97
C LEU A 21 51.90 39.33 18.49
N LEU A 22 52.23 40.46 19.11
CA LEU A 22 52.19 40.63 20.57
C LEU A 22 50.81 41.03 21.12
N PHE A 23 50.06 41.84 20.40
CA PHE A 23 48.83 42.46 20.90
C PHE A 23 47.60 42.16 20.05
N GLN A 24 47.77 41.70 18.80
CA GLN A 24 46.70 41.53 17.82
C GLN A 24 45.80 42.79 17.80
N ASN A 25 44.48 42.62 17.85
CA ASN A 25 43.50 43.70 17.94
C ASN A 25 43.01 43.96 19.38
N LEU A 26 43.72 43.48 20.42
CA LEU A 26 43.31 43.73 21.81
C LEU A 26 43.45 45.22 22.16
N SER A 27 42.36 45.78 22.68
CA SER A 27 42.24 47.18 23.07
C SER A 27 43.07 47.50 24.31
N ILE A 28 43.77 48.65 24.28
CA ILE A 28 44.39 49.22 25.48
C ILE A 28 43.42 50.06 26.30
N THR A 29 42.32 50.52 25.68
CA THR A 29 41.34 51.43 26.30
C THR A 29 40.08 50.75 26.82
N ALA A 30 39.70 49.59 26.28
CA ALA A 30 38.61 48.78 26.80
C ALA A 30 39.07 48.09 28.08
N VAL A 31 38.39 48.38 29.18
CA VAL A 31 38.73 47.86 30.52
C VAL A 31 37.62 46.99 31.08
N ASN A 32 38.00 46.03 31.91
CA ASN A 32 37.06 45.23 32.71
C ASN A 32 36.71 45.92 34.04
N ALA A 33 35.89 45.26 34.87
CA ALA A 33 35.50 45.75 36.19
C ALA A 33 36.70 45.98 37.15
N ALA A 34 37.82 45.29 36.93
CA ALA A 34 39.06 45.47 37.69
C ALA A 34 39.98 46.58 37.12
N ASN A 35 39.51 47.34 36.12
CA ASN A 35 40.25 48.39 35.43
C ASN A 35 41.52 47.88 34.72
N LEU A 36 41.55 46.61 34.34
CA LEU A 36 42.59 46.02 33.49
C LEU A 36 42.18 46.15 32.03
N SER A 37 43.12 46.50 31.16
CA SER A 37 42.88 46.57 29.71
C SER A 37 42.68 45.18 29.10
N GLU A 38 41.97 45.10 27.98
CA GLU A 38 41.78 43.86 27.19
C GLU A 38 43.08 43.14 26.86
N ARG A 39 44.22 43.85 26.75
CA ARG A 39 45.55 43.28 26.53
C ARG A 39 45.99 42.18 27.51
N VAL A 40 45.39 42.09 28.70
CA VAL A 40 45.67 40.97 29.63
C VAL A 40 45.27 39.62 29.02
N LEU A 41 44.34 39.59 28.06
CA LEU A 41 43.97 38.40 27.32
C LEU A 41 45.05 37.88 26.37
N ALA A 42 46.14 38.64 26.13
CA ALA A 42 47.28 38.16 25.35
C ALA A 42 47.91 36.90 25.97
N THR A 43 47.74 36.67 27.28
CA THR A 43 48.08 35.41 27.97
C THR A 43 47.50 34.17 27.29
N ASN A 44 46.34 34.31 26.64
CA ASN A 44 45.63 33.20 26.00
C ASN A 44 46.15 32.89 24.58
N PHE A 45 46.91 33.79 23.96
CA PHE A 45 47.45 33.60 22.61
C PHE A 45 48.26 32.30 22.52
N PHE A 46 48.22 31.65 21.36
CA PHE A 46 48.97 30.43 21.10
C PHE A 46 50.44 30.60 21.48
N ILE A 47 51.06 31.71 21.07
CA ILE A 47 52.47 32.01 21.37
C ILE A 47 52.78 32.08 22.88
N ASN A 48 51.80 32.37 23.74
CA ASN A 48 51.95 32.54 25.19
C ASN A 48 51.39 31.37 26.03
N GLN A 49 50.63 30.47 25.41
CA GLN A 49 49.92 29.38 26.08
C GLN A 49 50.79 28.53 27.02
N GLY A 50 50.33 28.32 28.26
CA GLY A 50 50.97 27.44 29.23
C GLY A 50 52.32 27.94 29.76
N LEU A 51 52.68 29.20 29.47
CA LEU A 51 53.93 29.82 29.94
C LEU A 51 53.75 30.69 31.18
N GLY A 52 52.52 30.89 31.66
CA GLY A 52 52.24 31.66 32.88
C GLY A 52 52.43 33.18 32.75
N GLY A 53 52.29 33.73 31.55
CA GLY A 53 52.46 35.16 31.26
C GLY A 53 52.37 35.46 29.77
N PHE A 54 52.72 36.68 29.37
CA PHE A 54 52.77 37.11 27.96
C PHE A 54 53.88 38.13 27.71
N THR A 55 54.36 38.19 26.48
CA THR A 55 55.37 39.19 26.08
C THR A 55 54.71 40.51 25.69
N THR A 56 55.24 41.63 26.19
CA THR A 56 54.84 43.01 25.89
C THR A 56 56.06 43.87 25.53
N LEU A 57 55.84 45.17 25.28
CA LEU A 57 56.88 46.16 24.99
C LEU A 57 57.14 47.05 26.20
N SER A 58 58.37 47.53 26.35
CA SER A 58 58.72 48.60 27.30
C SER A 58 57.99 49.91 26.96
N ALA A 59 57.95 50.86 27.90
CA ALA A 59 57.25 52.15 27.71
C ALA A 59 57.79 52.98 26.53
N ASP A 60 59.08 52.80 26.18
CA ASP A 60 59.75 53.40 25.02
C ASP A 60 59.78 52.47 23.79
N GLU A 61 59.16 51.30 23.89
CA GLU A 61 59.09 50.24 22.87
C GLU A 61 60.44 49.73 22.34
N SER A 62 61.53 49.93 23.09
CA SER A 62 62.89 49.52 22.67
C SER A 62 63.23 48.07 23.01
N VAL A 63 62.55 47.48 24.01
CA VAL A 63 62.84 46.13 24.55
C VAL A 63 61.54 45.32 24.72
N MET A 64 61.60 44.02 24.44
CA MET A 64 60.52 43.09 24.75
C MET A 64 60.63 42.61 26.20
N VAL A 65 59.49 42.63 26.92
CA VAL A 65 59.41 42.36 28.36
C VAL A 65 58.40 41.23 28.62
N TRP A 66 58.74 40.32 29.52
CA TRP A 66 57.81 39.28 29.98
C TRP A 66 56.92 39.82 31.10
N GLN A 67 55.61 39.73 30.92
CA GLN A 67 54.60 40.07 31.91
C GLN A 67 54.06 38.77 32.53
N PRO A 68 54.50 38.36 33.73
CA PRO A 68 54.00 37.15 34.36
C PRO A 68 52.57 37.34 34.87
N ALA A 69 51.78 36.26 34.85
CA ALA A 69 50.44 36.23 35.41
C ALA A 69 50.46 36.30 36.95
N ASP A 70 51.48 35.68 37.57
CA ASP A 70 51.71 35.72 39.02
C ASP A 70 52.89 36.62 39.38
N ALA A 71 52.70 37.50 40.36
CA ALA A 71 53.68 38.50 40.79
C ALA A 71 55.01 37.93 41.34
N GLY A 72 55.14 36.60 41.50
CA GLY A 72 56.34 35.91 42.00
C GLY A 72 57.20 35.20 40.94
N SER A 73 56.85 35.27 39.65
CA SER A 73 57.51 34.51 38.57
C SER A 73 58.72 35.24 37.96
N GLN A 74 59.61 34.51 37.28
CA GLN A 74 60.81 35.09 36.66
C GLN A 74 60.45 36.12 35.55
N PRO A 75 61.15 37.27 35.47
CA PRO A 75 60.84 38.35 34.52
C PRO A 75 61.46 38.18 33.13
N GLU A 76 62.06 37.02 32.83
CA GLU A 76 62.69 36.74 31.54
C GLU A 76 61.73 36.02 30.58
N ILE A 77 61.80 36.35 29.29
CA ILE A 77 60.98 35.71 28.25
C ILE A 77 61.42 34.23 28.13
N PRO A 78 60.50 33.26 28.30
CA PRO A 78 60.84 31.84 28.18
C PRO A 78 61.40 31.48 26.81
N ILE A 79 62.43 30.62 26.73
CA ILE A 79 63.00 30.17 25.45
C ILE A 79 61.94 29.48 24.57
N SER A 80 61.03 28.73 25.18
CA SER A 80 59.89 28.09 24.52
C SER A 80 58.96 29.06 23.80
N TRP A 81 58.90 30.32 24.25
CA TRP A 81 58.15 31.37 23.56
C TRP A 81 58.73 31.66 22.18
N PHE A 82 60.07 31.79 22.08
CA PHE A 82 60.74 32.07 20.80
C PHE A 82 60.57 30.92 19.79
N ASP A 83 60.71 29.66 20.22
CA ASP A 83 60.45 28.50 19.35
C ASP A 83 59.00 28.50 18.85
N ARG A 84 58.04 28.81 19.73
CA ARG A 84 56.63 28.87 19.34
C ARG A 84 56.35 30.02 18.38
N CYS A 85 56.94 31.19 18.59
CA CYS A 85 56.86 32.32 17.66
C CYS A 85 57.46 31.97 16.29
N ASP A 86 58.61 31.31 16.22
CA ASP A 86 59.21 30.90 14.94
C ASP A 86 58.25 30.01 14.13
N ARG A 87 57.72 28.96 14.77
CA ARG A 87 56.75 28.04 14.14
C ARG A 87 55.50 28.78 13.68
N PHE A 88 54.96 29.65 14.52
CA PHE A 88 53.77 30.44 14.25
C PHE A 88 53.96 31.39 13.07
N ILE A 89 55.06 32.15 13.03
CA ILE A 89 55.38 33.09 11.94
C ILE A 89 55.56 32.34 10.62
N ARG A 90 56.31 31.22 10.63
CA ARG A 90 56.54 30.41 9.43
C ARG A 90 55.24 29.82 8.90
N LEU A 91 54.38 29.35 9.79
CA LEU A 91 53.07 28.82 9.42
C LEU A 91 52.20 29.93 8.80
N ALA A 92 52.08 31.08 9.46
CA ALA A 92 51.32 32.22 8.95
C ALA A 92 51.75 32.64 7.54
N ARG A 93 53.06 32.78 7.31
CA ARG A 93 53.65 33.08 5.99
C ARG A 93 53.35 32.00 4.96
N LYS A 94 53.40 30.72 5.34
CA LYS A 94 53.13 29.60 4.44
C LYS A 94 51.66 29.51 4.04
N THR A 95 50.75 29.78 4.97
CA THR A 95 49.29 29.67 4.76
C THR A 95 48.64 30.97 4.27
N GLY A 96 49.34 32.10 4.38
CA GLY A 96 48.80 33.42 4.07
C GLY A 96 47.71 33.87 5.05
N TYR A 97 47.79 33.45 6.32
CA TYR A 97 46.96 33.99 7.39
C TYR A 97 47.62 35.22 8.00
N SER A 98 46.82 36.19 8.44
CA SER A 98 47.31 37.21 9.37
C SER A 98 47.66 36.57 10.73
N PHE A 99 48.47 37.22 11.55
CA PHE A 99 48.77 36.68 12.88
C PHE A 99 47.53 36.63 13.75
N SER A 100 46.66 37.63 13.62
CA SER A 100 45.39 37.68 14.35
C SER A 100 44.47 36.51 13.94
N ASP A 101 44.34 36.24 12.64
CA ASP A 101 43.49 35.16 12.14
C ASP A 101 44.04 33.78 12.48
N LEU A 102 45.35 33.57 12.33
CA LEU A 102 45.98 32.28 12.66
C LEU A 102 45.80 31.94 14.14
N ASP A 103 46.06 32.91 15.01
CA ASP A 103 45.89 32.72 16.45
C ASP A 103 44.43 32.50 16.84
N LEU A 104 43.48 33.20 16.18
CA LEU A 104 42.05 32.99 16.39
C LEU A 104 41.63 31.56 16.03
N VAL A 105 42.04 31.07 14.86
CA VAL A 105 41.76 29.69 14.42
C VAL A 105 42.33 28.69 15.41
N LEU A 106 43.60 28.86 15.81
CA LEU A 106 44.25 27.94 16.74
C LEU A 106 43.53 27.90 18.09
N ARG A 107 43.21 29.06 18.68
CA ARG A 107 42.53 29.14 19.98
C ARG A 107 41.11 28.61 19.95
N ASN A 108 40.34 28.97 18.93
CA ASN A 108 38.90 28.73 18.94
C ASN A 108 38.49 27.40 18.29
N CYS A 109 39.26 26.91 17.32
CA CYS A 109 38.90 25.73 16.53
C CYS A 109 39.88 24.56 16.69
N CYS A 110 41.10 24.79 17.17
CA CYS A 110 42.14 23.74 17.27
C CYS A 110 42.53 23.40 18.72
N GLY A 111 41.76 23.81 19.73
CA GLY A 111 42.09 23.60 21.14
C GLY A 111 43.43 24.23 21.56
N ASN A 112 43.87 25.25 20.81
CA ASN A 112 45.16 25.90 20.94
C ASN A 112 46.34 24.91 20.78
N GLN A 113 46.23 23.95 19.87
CA GLN A 113 47.30 22.98 19.55
C GLN A 113 47.75 23.12 18.09
N LEU A 114 49.03 22.82 17.83
CA LEU A 114 49.59 22.72 16.49
C LEU A 114 50.04 21.28 16.21
N ASN A 115 49.15 20.50 15.61
CA ASN A 115 49.31 19.10 15.23
C ASN A 115 48.70 18.84 13.83
N ARG A 116 48.71 17.60 13.35
CA ARG A 116 48.14 17.24 12.03
C ARG A 116 46.68 17.67 11.88
N GLU A 117 45.86 17.44 12.90
CA GLU A 117 44.43 17.77 12.91
C GLU A 117 44.20 19.29 12.80
N SER A 118 44.96 20.09 13.55
CA SER A 118 44.87 21.55 13.47
C SER A 118 45.19 22.10 12.07
N LEU A 119 46.08 21.45 11.32
CA LEU A 119 46.37 21.83 9.93
C LEU A 119 45.20 21.53 9.00
N GLN A 120 44.44 20.47 9.24
CA GLN A 120 43.23 20.14 8.47
C GLN A 120 42.12 21.16 8.76
N VAL A 121 41.91 21.52 10.03
CA VAL A 121 40.98 22.57 10.44
C VAL A 121 41.32 23.89 9.76
N MET A 122 42.59 24.30 9.80
CA MET A 122 43.07 25.51 9.12
C MET A 122 42.85 25.46 7.60
N ALA A 123 43.13 24.33 6.96
CA ALA A 123 42.90 24.17 5.53
C ALA A 123 41.41 24.29 5.17
N LEU A 124 40.51 23.71 5.98
CA LEU A 124 39.07 23.84 5.80
C LEU A 124 38.60 25.29 5.98
N ILE A 125 39.02 25.97 7.04
CA ILE A 125 38.67 27.39 7.26
C ILE A 125 39.19 28.24 6.11
N LYS A 126 40.41 27.98 5.62
CA LYS A 126 40.97 28.71 4.47
C LYS A 126 40.18 28.46 3.20
N LYS A 127 39.73 27.23 2.97
CA LYS A 127 38.84 26.87 1.86
C LYS A 127 37.51 27.62 1.95
N LEU A 128 36.84 27.59 3.10
CA LEU A 128 35.58 28.32 3.31
C LEU A 128 35.76 29.84 3.14
N GLN A 129 36.89 30.39 3.56
CA GLN A 129 37.23 31.80 3.35
C GLN A 129 37.28 32.14 1.86
N VAL A 130 37.92 31.29 1.06
CA VAL A 130 38.07 31.52 -0.39
C VAL A 130 36.75 31.30 -1.12
N ASP A 131 36.06 30.20 -0.82
CA ASP A 131 34.85 29.78 -1.52
C ASP A 131 33.68 30.74 -1.27
N TYR A 132 33.54 31.26 -0.03
CA TYR A 132 32.42 32.12 0.37
C TYR A 132 32.81 33.59 0.61
N GLN A 133 34.08 33.93 0.46
CA GLN A 133 34.61 35.29 0.67
C GLN A 133 34.28 35.87 2.07
N LEU A 134 34.18 35.00 3.07
CA LEU A 134 33.86 35.39 4.44
C LEU A 134 35.12 35.70 5.27
N PRO A 135 35.05 36.67 6.19
CA PRO A 135 36.09 36.88 7.20
C PRO A 135 36.39 35.63 8.03
N VAL A 136 37.65 35.44 8.44
CA VAL A 136 38.09 34.24 9.19
C VAL A 136 37.36 34.12 10.53
N ASP A 137 37.12 35.24 11.21
CA ASP A 137 36.40 35.27 12.47
C ASP A 137 34.95 34.80 12.34
N VAL A 138 34.27 35.12 11.23
CA VAL A 138 32.92 34.64 10.90
C VAL A 138 32.92 33.13 10.72
N ILE A 139 33.89 32.59 10.00
CA ILE A 139 34.00 31.13 9.76
C ILE A 139 34.35 30.39 11.06
N CYS A 140 35.26 30.94 11.87
CA CYS A 140 35.59 30.37 13.18
C CYS A 140 34.34 30.27 14.06
N ALA A 141 33.45 31.25 13.98
CA ALA A 141 32.19 31.24 14.71
C ALA A 141 31.21 30.15 14.25
N PHE A 142 31.47 29.39 13.18
CA PHE A 142 30.73 28.15 12.87
C PHE A 142 31.11 27.00 13.80
N PHE A 143 32.37 26.99 14.25
CA PHE A 143 32.97 25.90 15.04
C PHE A 143 33.24 26.32 16.50
N SER A 144 32.94 27.56 16.86
CA SER A 144 33.14 28.09 18.21
C SER A 144 32.07 29.12 18.56
N THR A 145 32.13 29.67 19.77
CA THR A 145 31.36 30.87 20.11
C THR A 145 31.89 32.06 19.31
N ILE A 146 31.04 33.04 19.04
CA ILE A 146 31.42 34.30 18.40
C ILE A 146 32.49 35.03 19.26
N SER A 147 33.51 35.60 18.61
CA SER A 147 34.58 36.29 19.34
C SER A 147 34.06 37.59 19.97
N THR A 148 34.27 37.72 21.28
CA THR A 148 34.07 38.94 22.08
C THR A 148 35.38 39.66 22.38
N THR A 149 36.47 39.21 21.75
CA THR A 149 37.84 39.72 21.93
C THR A 149 38.37 40.32 20.65
N GLY A 150 39.27 41.30 20.78
CA GLY A 150 39.76 42.11 19.68
C GLY A 150 38.91 43.36 19.45
N ILE A 151 38.44 44.00 20.53
CA ILE A 151 37.57 45.19 20.48
C ILE A 151 38.24 46.32 19.70
N GLY A 152 39.57 46.44 19.79
CA GLY A 152 40.33 47.53 19.20
C GLY A 152 40.05 48.89 19.86
N ASP A 153 40.81 49.89 19.48
CA ASP A 153 40.72 51.25 20.05
C ASP A 153 40.04 52.25 19.10
N LEU A 154 39.37 51.75 18.05
CA LEU A 154 38.57 52.56 17.13
C LEU A 154 37.19 52.86 17.73
N ASP A 155 36.51 53.84 17.15
CA ASP A 155 35.17 54.25 17.60
C ASP A 155 34.13 53.13 17.46
N GLU A 156 34.18 52.38 16.36
CA GLU A 156 33.38 51.17 16.18
C GLU A 156 34.21 49.95 16.61
N PRO A 157 33.73 49.14 17.58
CA PRO A 157 34.44 47.94 18.02
C PRO A 157 34.70 46.94 16.89
N GLY A 158 35.90 46.36 16.88
CA GLY A 158 36.40 45.46 15.83
C GLY A 158 36.11 43.97 16.06
N ASP A 159 35.71 43.57 17.27
CA ASP A 159 35.37 42.18 17.57
C ASP A 159 34.07 41.76 16.86
N LEU A 160 33.98 40.47 16.54
CA LEU A 160 32.88 39.95 15.74
C LEU A 160 31.52 40.10 16.46
N PHE A 161 31.47 39.93 17.78
CA PHE A 161 30.24 40.08 18.56
C PHE A 161 29.65 41.49 18.40
N ASN A 162 30.46 42.53 18.66
CA ASN A 162 29.99 43.90 18.55
C ASN A 162 29.69 44.30 17.10
N ARG A 163 30.50 43.85 16.12
CA ARG A 163 30.21 44.05 14.68
C ARG A 163 28.88 43.44 14.25
N THR A 164 28.48 42.35 14.90
CA THR A 164 27.24 41.63 14.59
C THR A 164 26.05 42.25 15.31
N PHE A 165 26.02 42.19 16.64
CA PHE A 165 24.79 42.45 17.43
C PHE A 165 24.60 43.91 17.85
N ASN A 166 25.69 44.68 17.93
CA ASN A 166 25.63 46.07 18.39
C ASN A 166 25.73 47.04 17.23
N ASN A 167 26.74 46.85 16.39
CA ASN A 167 27.09 47.64 15.21
C ASN A 167 26.84 49.15 15.40
N ARG A 168 26.49 49.88 14.34
CA ARG A 168 26.12 51.31 14.45
C ARG A 168 24.83 51.55 15.24
N LEU A 169 23.94 50.56 15.32
CA LEU A 169 22.66 50.65 16.02
C LEU A 169 22.86 50.93 17.51
N ALA A 170 23.95 50.47 18.11
CA ALA A 170 24.25 50.75 19.52
C ALA A 170 24.34 52.26 19.81
N PHE A 171 24.96 53.01 18.91
CA PHE A 171 25.07 54.46 19.03
C PHE A 171 23.76 55.18 18.71
N LEU A 172 23.01 54.69 17.71
CA LEU A 172 21.73 55.28 17.31
C LEU A 172 20.66 55.13 18.39
N GLU A 173 20.57 53.94 18.99
CA GLU A 173 19.56 53.61 20.01
C GLU A 173 20.04 53.93 21.43
N LYS A 174 21.31 54.33 21.60
CA LYS A 174 21.98 54.52 22.90
C LYS A 174 21.81 53.32 23.84
N LYS A 175 21.81 52.11 23.26
CA LYS A 175 21.72 50.83 23.96
C LYS A 175 22.58 49.77 23.28
N TYR A 176 23.26 48.95 24.06
CA TYR A 176 24.10 47.85 23.57
C TYR A 176 23.84 46.56 24.34
N ILE A 177 24.08 45.42 23.68
CA ILE A 177 24.09 44.09 24.29
C ILE A 177 25.49 43.84 24.85
N ALA A 178 25.58 43.47 26.13
CA ALA A 178 26.84 43.23 26.82
C ALA A 178 27.08 41.73 27.02
N GLN A 179 28.12 41.18 26.39
CA GLN A 179 28.54 39.77 26.54
C GLN A 179 30.06 39.60 26.73
N SER A 180 30.83 40.69 26.73
CA SER A 180 32.25 40.72 27.05
C SER A 180 32.47 41.26 28.46
N GLU A 181 33.54 40.80 29.12
CA GLU A 181 34.02 41.38 30.37
C GLU A 181 34.59 42.80 30.16
N PHE A 182 35.06 43.09 28.95
CA PHE A 182 35.63 44.38 28.56
C PHE A 182 34.59 45.20 27.81
N ILE A 183 34.37 46.45 28.26
CA ILE A 183 33.42 47.36 27.62
C ILE A 183 34.18 48.28 26.68
N PRO A 184 33.79 48.41 25.40
CA PRO A 184 34.41 49.34 24.49
C PRO A 184 34.38 50.78 25.02
N GLN A 185 35.52 51.47 24.98
CA GLN A 185 35.63 52.84 25.48
C GLN A 185 34.65 53.80 24.78
N SER A 186 34.36 53.56 23.51
CA SER A 186 33.37 54.34 22.75
C SER A 186 31.95 54.19 23.31
N TYR A 187 31.56 53.02 23.83
CA TYR A 187 30.27 52.82 24.48
C TYR A 187 30.22 53.55 25.83
N ILE A 188 31.30 53.48 26.60
CA ILE A 188 31.43 54.21 27.87
C ILE A 188 31.24 55.71 27.65
N LEU A 189 31.95 56.28 26.67
CA LEU A 189 31.97 57.72 26.45
C LEU A 189 30.72 58.24 25.72
N LYS A 190 30.15 57.47 24.79
CA LYS A 190 29.08 57.96 23.88
C LYS A 190 27.69 57.44 24.21
N ILE A 191 27.57 56.34 24.94
CA ILE A 191 26.29 55.70 25.27
C ILE A 191 26.00 55.77 26.79
N GLY A 192 26.94 55.29 27.60
CA GLY A 192 26.80 55.16 29.06
C GLY A 192 26.84 53.72 29.53
N GLN A 193 27.21 53.50 30.80
CA GLN A 193 27.44 52.17 31.40
C GLN A 193 26.33 51.70 32.34
N THR A 194 25.19 52.41 32.42
CA THR A 194 24.11 52.05 33.34
C THR A 194 23.24 50.90 32.80
N ASP A 195 22.47 50.24 33.67
CA ASP A 195 21.55 49.17 33.24
C ASP A 195 20.52 49.66 32.22
N ALA A 196 20.13 50.94 32.26
CA ALA A 196 19.23 51.54 31.27
C ALA A 196 19.83 51.61 29.85
N ASN A 197 21.16 51.54 29.73
CA ASN A 197 21.90 51.50 28.47
C ASN A 197 22.18 50.06 27.98
N ARG A 198 21.91 49.04 28.80
CA ARG A 198 22.15 47.65 28.45
C ARG A 198 20.85 46.99 27.99
N LEU A 199 20.89 46.41 26.79
CA LEU A 199 19.79 45.63 26.27
C LEU A 199 19.91 44.19 26.81
N THR A 200 18.95 43.78 27.64
CA THR A 200 18.94 42.48 28.31
C THR A 200 17.64 41.73 28.03
N ILE A 201 17.64 40.42 28.22
CA ILE A 201 16.47 39.56 28.09
C ILE A 201 15.78 39.50 29.46
N MET A 202 14.49 39.82 29.50
CA MET A 202 13.70 39.74 30.73
C MET A 202 12.95 38.41 30.77
N ASN A 203 13.33 37.54 31.71
CA ASN A 203 12.83 36.17 31.90
C ASN A 203 13.04 35.23 30.71
N ASP A 204 12.51 35.57 29.53
CA ASP A 204 12.56 34.79 28.32
C ASP A 204 12.53 35.70 27.07
N ILE A 205 13.24 35.32 26.02
CA ILE A 205 13.35 36.10 24.79
C ILE A 205 12.02 36.20 24.02
N LEU A 206 11.10 35.25 24.18
CA LEU A 206 9.82 35.19 23.48
C LEU A 206 8.76 36.11 24.12
N GLN A 207 8.98 36.55 25.37
CA GLN A 207 8.05 37.41 26.11
C GLN A 207 8.03 38.85 25.57
N ASP A 208 6.93 39.56 25.75
CA ASP A 208 6.74 40.91 25.20
C ASP A 208 7.74 41.93 25.76
N GLU A 209 8.19 41.75 26.99
CA GLU A 209 9.21 42.59 27.64
C GLU A 209 10.56 42.54 26.93
N SER A 210 10.87 41.43 26.24
CA SER A 210 12.11 41.23 25.48
C SER A 210 11.99 41.69 24.00
N LYS A 211 10.91 42.36 23.62
CA LYS A 211 10.63 42.75 22.21
C LYS A 211 11.69 43.67 21.61
N GLU A 212 12.27 44.58 22.40
CA GLU A 212 13.35 45.45 21.93
C GLU A 212 14.63 44.65 21.61
N PHE A 213 14.92 43.62 22.41
CA PHE A 213 16.02 42.68 22.18
C PHE A 213 15.79 41.87 20.89
N ARG A 214 14.59 41.31 20.68
CA ARG A 214 14.25 40.61 19.43
C ARG A 214 14.39 41.50 18.21
N LYS A 215 13.87 42.74 18.27
CA LYS A 215 14.03 43.74 17.19
C LYS A 215 15.50 44.05 16.88
N ARG A 216 16.36 44.06 17.89
CA ARG A 216 17.80 44.23 17.68
C ARG A 216 18.37 43.05 16.90
N LEU A 217 18.05 41.81 17.27
CA LEU A 217 18.49 40.62 16.54
C LEU A 217 17.98 40.59 15.09
N GLN A 218 16.69 40.88 14.87
CA GLN A 218 16.09 40.93 13.53
C GLN A 218 16.82 41.90 12.60
N ARG A 219 17.11 43.12 13.07
CA ARG A 219 17.79 44.14 12.26
C ARG A 219 19.25 43.80 11.98
N THR A 220 19.92 43.18 12.94
CA THR A 220 21.37 42.93 12.87
C THR A 220 21.69 41.68 12.07
N LEU A 221 20.90 40.62 12.25
CA LEU A 221 21.05 39.35 11.54
C LEU A 221 20.22 39.27 10.25
N GLN A 222 19.34 40.25 9.99
CA GLN A 222 18.41 40.26 8.86
C GLN A 222 17.45 39.05 8.85
N ILE A 223 17.05 38.59 10.04
CA ILE A 223 16.13 37.46 10.23
C ILE A 223 14.71 37.97 10.52
N SER A 224 13.69 37.22 10.06
CA SER A 224 12.28 37.50 10.38
C SER A 224 11.94 37.17 11.85
N ASP A 225 10.83 37.69 12.39
CA ASP A 225 10.35 37.27 13.72
C ASP A 225 10.00 35.79 13.73
N ALA A 226 9.34 35.32 12.67
CA ALA A 226 8.90 33.93 12.54
C ALA A 226 10.09 32.96 12.58
N ASP A 227 11.16 33.25 11.83
CA ASP A 227 12.34 32.39 11.78
C ASP A 227 13.13 32.41 13.09
N LEU A 228 13.24 33.58 13.76
CA LEU A 228 13.87 33.66 15.07
C LEU A 228 13.12 32.81 16.10
N MET A 229 11.78 32.89 16.09
CA MET A 229 10.91 32.08 16.94
C MET A 229 11.02 30.60 16.58
N LEU A 230 11.12 30.27 15.28
CA LEU A 230 11.29 28.89 14.80
C LEU A 230 12.57 28.26 15.31
N ILE A 231 13.70 28.98 15.25
CA ILE A 231 14.99 28.52 15.81
C ILE A 231 14.79 28.16 17.29
N ILE A 232 14.28 29.09 18.08
CA ILE A 232 14.12 28.90 19.53
C ILE A 232 13.17 27.73 19.82
N ALA A 233 12.05 27.65 19.11
CA ALA A 233 11.05 26.60 19.28
C ALA A 233 11.61 25.21 18.95
N LYS A 234 12.29 25.04 17.81
CA LYS A 234 12.86 23.76 17.36
C LYS A 234 13.90 23.23 18.36
N PHE A 235 14.84 24.07 18.80
CA PHE A 235 15.86 23.66 19.77
C PHE A 235 15.27 23.33 21.15
N ARG A 236 14.27 24.10 21.62
CA ARG A 236 13.58 23.79 22.88
C ARG A 236 12.73 22.52 22.80
N ALA A 237 12.04 22.29 21.69
CA ALA A 237 11.29 21.06 21.46
C ALA A 237 12.22 19.84 21.45
N ARG A 238 13.39 19.97 20.81
CA ARG A 238 14.40 18.90 20.81
C ARG A 238 14.94 18.59 22.21
N ASN A 239 15.26 19.62 23.00
CA ASN A 239 15.65 19.47 24.42
C ASN A 239 14.54 18.77 25.24
N ALA A 240 13.27 19.13 25.03
CA ALA A 240 12.15 18.48 25.74
C ALA A 240 12.03 16.98 25.42
N LEU A 241 12.42 16.55 24.21
CA LEU A 241 12.43 15.14 23.79
C LEU A 241 13.66 14.36 24.26
N ASP A 242 14.79 15.05 24.49
CA ASP A 242 16.06 14.45 24.88
C ASP A 242 16.63 15.15 26.13
N PRO A 243 16.38 14.60 27.33
CA PRO A 243 16.84 15.17 28.60
C PRO A 243 18.37 15.26 28.74
N THR A 244 19.14 14.56 27.90
CA THR A 244 20.61 14.62 27.91
C THR A 244 21.17 15.80 27.10
N TYR A 245 20.32 16.46 26.32
CA TYR A 245 20.68 17.62 25.52
C TYR A 245 20.18 18.92 26.18
N THR A 246 21.10 19.77 26.63
CA THR A 246 20.74 21.10 27.15
C THR A 246 20.94 22.17 26.08
N THR A 247 19.86 22.84 25.67
CA THR A 247 19.97 23.90 24.67
C THR A 247 20.53 25.21 25.23
N SER A 248 21.35 25.91 24.43
CA SER A 248 21.85 27.25 24.75
C SER A 248 20.82 28.38 24.56
N VAL A 249 19.71 28.12 23.86
CA VAL A 249 18.58 29.07 23.68
C VAL A 249 17.45 28.82 24.68
N ASN A 250 17.82 28.62 25.94
CA ASN A 250 16.90 28.51 27.06
C ASN A 250 16.34 29.89 27.48
N ASN A 251 15.68 29.98 28.63
CA ASN A 251 15.05 31.22 29.09
C ASN A 251 16.04 32.40 29.21
N ASN A 252 17.31 32.13 29.57
CA ASN A 252 18.36 33.13 29.71
C ASN A 252 19.43 32.98 28.62
N ILE A 253 19.14 33.47 27.41
CA ILE A 253 20.05 33.37 26.27
C ILE A 253 21.30 34.25 26.50
N GLN A 254 22.44 33.59 26.66
CA GLN A 254 23.77 34.22 26.80
C GLN A 254 24.60 34.04 25.52
N LEU A 255 25.89 34.37 25.57
CA LEU A 255 26.82 34.27 24.44
C LEU A 255 26.73 32.95 23.64
N PRO A 256 26.62 31.74 24.26
CA PRO A 256 26.47 30.50 23.49
C PRO A 256 25.19 30.48 22.62
N GLY A 257 24.05 30.90 23.18
CA GLY A 257 22.79 30.95 22.44
C GLY A 257 22.73 32.04 21.37
N LEU A 258 23.35 33.20 21.62
CA LEU A 258 23.53 34.21 20.59
C LEU A 258 24.46 33.70 19.47
N SER A 259 25.51 32.94 19.82
CA SER A 259 26.40 32.30 18.84
C SER A 259 25.68 31.23 18.03
N LEU A 260 24.76 30.47 18.63
CA LEU A 260 23.90 29.53 17.91
C LEU A 260 23.01 30.25 16.90
N ILE A 261 22.29 31.30 17.32
CA ILE A 261 21.40 32.05 16.41
C ILE A 261 22.20 32.65 15.25
N PHE A 262 23.36 33.25 15.52
CA PHE A 262 24.26 33.75 14.48
C PHE A 262 24.68 32.64 13.50
N ARG A 263 25.08 31.48 14.00
CA ARG A 263 25.48 30.33 13.17
C ARG A 263 24.35 29.83 12.30
N MET A 264 23.17 29.64 12.85
CA MET A 264 22.00 29.18 12.09
C MET A 264 21.70 30.13 10.93
N VAL A 265 21.69 31.44 11.19
CA VAL A 265 21.46 32.46 10.15
C VAL A 265 22.55 32.44 9.10
N LYS A 266 23.83 32.43 9.52
CA LYS A 266 24.95 32.49 8.58
C LYS A 266 25.14 31.22 7.77
N ILE A 267 24.86 30.05 8.35
CA ILE A 267 24.87 28.79 7.61
C ILE A 267 23.73 28.77 6.60
N ALA A 268 22.51 29.17 6.99
CA ALA A 268 21.39 29.28 6.05
C ALA A 268 21.70 30.24 4.89
N GLU A 269 22.30 31.41 5.18
CA GLU A 269 22.72 32.40 4.18
C GLU A 269 23.74 31.86 3.18
N ILE A 270 24.80 31.16 3.62
CA ILE A 270 25.81 30.61 2.68
C ILE A 270 25.28 29.43 1.87
N LEU A 271 24.31 28.71 2.41
CA LEU A 271 23.69 27.58 1.73
C LEU A 271 22.57 28.02 0.78
N ASP A 272 22.16 29.30 0.83
CA ASP A 272 21.00 29.83 0.11
C ASP A 272 19.71 29.06 0.45
N LEU A 273 19.51 28.82 1.74
CA LEU A 273 18.36 28.09 2.30
C LEU A 273 17.60 28.97 3.29
N SER A 274 16.30 28.75 3.42
CA SER A 274 15.51 29.24 4.55
C SER A 274 15.89 28.50 5.85
N ILE A 275 15.54 29.10 6.99
CA ILE A 275 15.77 28.46 8.30
C ILE A 275 14.97 27.16 8.44
N ALA A 276 13.78 27.08 7.85
CA ALA A 276 12.97 25.87 7.82
C ALA A 276 13.66 24.74 7.02
N GLU A 277 14.16 25.04 5.82
CA GLU A 277 14.89 24.07 4.99
C GLU A 277 16.18 23.57 5.66
N LEU A 278 16.90 24.45 6.37
CA LEU A 278 18.08 24.02 7.13
C LEU A 278 17.71 23.00 8.23
N PHE A 279 16.58 23.20 8.92
CA PHE A 279 16.08 22.21 9.88
C PHE A 279 15.62 20.92 9.20
N ASP A 280 14.99 20.98 8.03
CA ASP A 280 14.65 19.77 7.27
C ASP A 280 15.91 18.96 6.93
N LEU A 281 17.02 19.62 6.54
CA LEU A 281 18.29 18.93 6.31
C LEU A 281 18.86 18.27 7.59
N PHE A 282 18.72 18.90 8.75
CA PHE A 282 19.12 18.28 10.01
C PHE A 282 18.30 17.03 10.28
N ASP A 283 16.98 17.14 10.12
CA ASP A 283 16.06 16.03 10.34
C ASP A 283 16.36 14.87 9.35
N LEU A 284 16.65 15.15 8.08
CA LEU A 284 17.04 14.15 7.06
C LEU A 284 18.38 13.47 7.38
N LEU A 285 19.39 14.23 7.78
CA LEU A 285 20.71 13.71 8.14
C LEU A 285 20.68 12.79 9.37
N GLU A 286 19.76 13.03 10.31
CA GLU A 286 19.58 12.17 11.46
C GLU A 286 18.90 10.83 11.12
N LEU A 287 18.07 10.80 10.05
CA LEU A 287 17.42 9.59 9.55
C LEU A 287 18.39 8.68 8.80
N ASP A 288 19.32 9.25 8.01
CA ASP A 288 20.32 8.46 7.30
C ASP A 288 21.54 8.17 8.18
N ARG A 289 21.56 6.98 8.79
CA ARG A 289 22.70 6.53 9.60
C ARG A 289 23.94 6.18 8.77
N THR A 290 23.77 5.85 7.49
CA THR A 290 24.85 5.37 6.62
C THR A 290 25.76 6.49 6.15
N ILE A 291 25.24 7.73 6.06
CA ILE A 291 26.01 8.89 5.62
C ILE A 291 27.25 9.19 6.49
N ARG A 292 27.31 8.64 7.71
CA ARG A 292 28.47 8.77 8.60
C ARG A 292 29.62 7.82 8.30
N THR A 293 29.31 6.63 7.80
CA THR A 293 30.31 5.58 7.53
C THR A 293 30.64 5.48 6.05
N SER A 294 29.66 5.77 5.18
CA SER A 294 29.74 5.56 3.73
C SER A 294 29.06 6.72 2.98
N SER A 295 29.57 7.95 3.17
CA SER A 295 29.10 9.10 2.39
C SER A 295 29.65 9.07 0.97
N HIS A 296 28.77 9.21 -0.02
CA HIS A 296 29.15 9.42 -1.42
C HIS A 296 29.41 10.90 -1.74
N PHE A 297 29.10 11.81 -0.80
CA PHE A 297 29.41 13.23 -0.93
C PHE A 297 30.90 13.47 -0.70
N ARG A 298 31.55 14.12 -1.67
CA ARG A 298 32.98 14.45 -1.58
C ARG A 298 33.19 15.62 -0.63
N ILE A 299 33.49 15.32 0.64
CA ILE A 299 33.97 16.29 1.63
C ILE A 299 35.50 16.31 1.69
N LEU A 300 36.09 17.43 2.13
CA LEU A 300 37.55 17.61 2.11
C LEU A 300 38.26 16.68 3.10
N PHE A 301 37.71 16.55 4.31
CA PHE A 301 38.23 15.66 5.36
C PHE A 301 37.08 14.87 5.98
N PRO A 302 37.05 13.53 5.83
CA PRO A 302 36.09 12.68 6.50
C PRO A 302 36.51 12.45 7.95
N TYR A 303 35.91 13.21 8.87
CA TYR A 303 36.11 12.99 10.30
C TYR A 303 35.25 11.82 10.79
N PRO A 304 35.75 10.97 11.71
CA PRO A 304 34.92 9.97 12.35
C PRO A 304 33.88 10.66 13.24
N VAL A 305 32.59 10.40 12.99
CA VAL A 305 31.46 11.05 13.65
C VAL A 305 30.78 10.07 14.59
N GLN A 306 30.70 10.40 15.89
CA GLN A 306 30.02 9.57 16.89
C GLN A 306 28.66 10.14 17.28
N GLU A 307 28.60 11.46 17.49
CA GLU A 307 27.34 12.16 17.78
C GLU A 307 26.53 12.36 16.49
N LEU A 308 25.22 12.17 16.61
CA LEU A 308 24.26 12.19 15.52
C LEU A 308 23.43 13.45 15.47
N ASN A 309 23.14 13.96 16.66
CA ASN A 309 22.12 14.96 16.85
C ASN A 309 22.64 16.28 16.28
N CYS A 310 22.17 16.65 15.09
CA CYS A 310 22.62 17.82 14.37
C CYS A 310 22.35 19.09 15.18
N TYR A 311 21.24 19.12 15.93
CA TYR A 311 20.91 20.19 16.85
C TYR A 311 21.96 20.31 17.97
N ARG A 312 22.39 19.19 18.55
CA ARG A 312 23.40 19.19 19.61
C ARG A 312 24.76 19.65 19.11
N ILE A 313 25.18 19.13 17.95
CA ILE A 313 26.47 19.47 17.31
C ILE A 313 26.53 20.97 17.00
N ILE A 314 25.48 21.51 16.37
CA ILE A 314 25.46 22.93 16.02
C ILE A 314 25.24 23.82 17.23
N ASP A 315 24.65 23.34 18.32
CA ASP A 315 24.50 24.12 19.55
C ASP A 315 25.84 24.23 20.31
N ASP A 316 26.54 23.11 20.50
CA ASP A 316 27.82 23.04 21.22
C ASP A 316 28.97 22.51 20.34
N PRO A 317 29.52 23.33 19.43
CA PRO A 317 30.51 22.88 18.46
C PRO A 317 31.89 22.67 19.11
N ARG A 318 32.10 23.17 20.34
CA ARG A 318 33.40 23.06 21.02
C ARG A 318 33.57 21.66 21.60
N THR A 319 32.50 21.12 22.19
CA THR A 319 32.46 19.74 22.68
C THR A 319 32.48 18.76 21.51
N TYR A 320 31.75 19.06 20.43
CA TYR A 320 31.62 18.22 19.23
C TYR A 320 32.42 18.77 18.04
N ALA A 321 33.70 19.11 18.26
CA ALA A 321 34.51 19.84 17.28
C ALA A 321 34.67 19.10 15.94
N ARG A 322 34.91 17.79 15.97
CA ARG A 322 35.05 16.97 14.75
C ARG A 322 33.73 16.85 14.01
N GLU A 323 32.66 16.62 14.74
CA GLU A 323 31.32 16.50 14.21
C GLU A 323 30.82 17.83 13.64
N ALA A 324 31.16 18.97 14.24
CA ALA A 324 30.82 20.29 13.70
C ALA A 324 31.53 20.57 12.36
N LEU A 325 32.82 20.20 12.26
CA LEU A 325 33.58 20.31 11.01
C LEU A 325 32.99 19.41 9.92
N TRP A 326 32.57 18.21 10.28
CA TRP A 326 31.87 17.30 9.37
C TRP A 326 30.51 17.86 8.96
N LEU A 327 29.69 18.31 9.92
CA LEU A 327 28.32 18.78 9.69
C LEU A 327 28.29 19.97 8.73
N VAL A 328 29.15 20.96 8.91
CA VAL A 328 29.21 22.10 7.98
C VAL A 328 29.61 21.67 6.57
N GLN A 329 30.58 20.75 6.43
CA GLN A 329 31.00 20.26 5.11
C GLN A 329 29.90 19.45 4.42
N ILE A 330 29.21 18.57 5.16
CA ILE A 330 28.17 17.72 4.56
C ILE A 330 26.94 18.54 4.17
N LEU A 331 26.55 19.54 4.98
CA LEU A 331 25.47 20.48 4.62
C LEU A 331 25.79 21.26 3.34
N ILE A 332 27.03 21.73 3.19
CA ILE A 332 27.49 22.39 1.96
C ILE A 332 27.42 21.44 0.77
N ALA A 333 27.88 20.20 0.93
CA ALA A 333 27.87 19.22 -0.14
C ALA A 333 26.44 18.85 -0.58
N ILE A 334 25.53 18.65 0.38
CA ILE A 334 24.12 18.33 0.12
C ILE A 334 23.41 19.51 -0.53
N ALA A 335 23.54 20.72 0.02
CA ALA A 335 22.91 21.91 -0.57
C ALA A 335 23.44 22.19 -1.99
N SER A 336 24.74 21.96 -2.22
CA SER A 336 25.30 22.06 -3.57
C SER A 336 24.71 21.01 -4.51
N TRP A 337 24.59 19.76 -4.05
CA TRP A 337 24.00 18.68 -4.83
C TRP A 337 22.54 18.97 -5.17
N MET A 338 21.73 19.34 -4.17
CA MET A 338 20.33 19.74 -4.34
C MET A 338 20.14 20.80 -5.41
N ARG A 339 20.99 21.85 -5.41
CA ARG A 339 20.95 22.88 -6.46
C ARG A 339 21.31 22.36 -7.84
N THR A 340 22.25 21.41 -7.94
CA THR A 340 22.63 20.82 -9.23
C THR A 340 21.61 19.81 -9.77
N THR A 341 20.82 19.21 -8.90
CA THR A 341 19.81 18.18 -9.25
C THR A 341 18.37 18.68 -9.18
N ASP A 342 18.14 19.95 -8.83
CA ASP A 342 16.81 20.56 -8.67
C ASP A 342 15.92 19.83 -7.62
N PHE A 343 16.55 19.35 -6.54
CA PHE A 343 15.83 18.80 -5.39
C PHE A 343 15.63 19.87 -4.32
N SER A 344 14.41 19.97 -3.79
CA SER A 344 14.10 20.73 -2.58
C SER A 344 14.22 19.86 -1.32
N THR A 345 14.26 20.46 -0.12
CA THR A 345 14.23 19.68 1.13
C THR A 345 12.89 18.96 1.30
N ALA A 346 11.81 19.56 0.80
CA ALA A 346 10.49 18.96 0.78
C ALA A 346 10.46 17.69 -0.07
N ASP A 347 11.09 17.72 -1.27
CA ASP A 347 11.21 16.53 -2.13
C ASP A 347 11.93 15.39 -1.39
N LEU A 348 13.09 15.69 -0.79
CA LEU A 348 13.89 14.69 -0.08
C LEU A 348 13.14 14.10 1.13
N LYS A 349 12.44 14.94 1.88
CA LYS A 349 11.62 14.53 3.03
C LYS A 349 10.45 13.68 2.63
N PHE A 350 9.74 14.06 1.57
CA PHE A 350 8.65 13.26 1.03
C PHE A 350 9.17 11.91 0.55
N ILE A 351 10.21 11.87 -0.27
CA ILE A 351 10.78 10.64 -0.82
C ILE A 351 11.29 9.69 0.28
N GLN A 352 12.02 10.21 1.27
CA GLN A 352 12.64 9.37 2.30
C GLN A 352 11.64 8.88 3.34
N SER A 353 10.73 9.74 3.80
CA SER A 353 9.91 9.48 4.99
C SER A 353 8.41 9.39 4.74
N GLY A 354 7.92 9.95 3.63
CA GLY A 354 6.49 10.05 3.32
C GLY A 354 5.76 11.05 4.22
N ASN A 355 6.49 11.74 5.11
CA ASN A 355 5.93 12.75 5.99
C ASN A 355 5.53 13.98 5.21
N LEU A 356 4.23 14.21 5.18
CA LEU A 356 3.59 15.38 4.61
C LEU A 356 2.93 16.19 5.74
N SER A 357 2.76 17.49 5.54
CA SER A 357 1.86 18.26 6.41
C SER A 357 0.42 17.74 6.28
N SER A 358 -0.43 18.00 7.28
CA SER A 358 -1.82 17.53 7.24
C SER A 358 -2.59 18.01 5.99
N ALA A 359 -2.26 19.19 5.47
CA ALA A 359 -2.85 19.72 4.24
C ALA A 359 -2.36 18.96 3.00
N GLU A 360 -1.05 18.75 2.86
CA GLU A 360 -0.47 18.01 1.75
C GLU A 360 -0.92 16.53 1.74
N HIS A 361 -1.00 15.91 2.92
CA HIS A 361 -1.53 14.56 3.06
C HIS A 361 -2.99 14.49 2.59
N ALA A 362 -3.84 15.44 3.00
CA ALA A 362 -5.23 15.49 2.53
C ALA A 362 -5.31 15.69 1.01
N THR A 363 -4.45 16.52 0.42
CA THR A 363 -4.38 16.71 -1.04
C THR A 363 -3.97 15.42 -1.75
N LEU A 364 -2.89 14.77 -1.30
CA LEU A 364 -2.42 13.52 -1.90
C LEU A 364 -3.47 12.41 -1.77
N SER A 365 -4.09 12.25 -0.60
CA SER A 365 -5.15 11.26 -0.39
C SER A 365 -6.33 11.49 -1.34
N ASN A 366 -6.75 12.74 -1.56
CA ASN A 366 -7.79 13.05 -2.54
C ASN A 366 -7.37 12.70 -3.97
N THR A 367 -6.13 12.95 -4.36
CA THR A 367 -5.59 12.54 -5.67
C THR A 367 -5.59 11.02 -5.82
N LEU A 368 -5.14 10.29 -4.79
CA LEU A 368 -5.14 8.82 -4.79
C LEU A 368 -6.57 8.26 -4.87
N ILE A 369 -7.52 8.82 -4.13
CA ILE A 369 -8.95 8.43 -4.21
C ILE A 369 -9.49 8.62 -5.62
N GLN A 370 -9.23 9.77 -6.26
CA GLN A 370 -9.65 10.01 -7.64
C GLN A 370 -9.02 9.04 -8.63
N MET A 371 -7.75 8.70 -8.43
CA MET A 371 -7.05 7.73 -9.26
C MET A 371 -7.61 6.32 -9.10
N LEU A 372 -7.95 5.90 -7.88
CA LEU A 372 -8.62 4.62 -7.63
C LEU A 372 -10.03 4.58 -8.25
N ASP A 373 -10.79 5.68 -8.16
CA ASP A 373 -12.09 5.79 -8.83
C ASP A 373 -11.94 5.62 -10.35
N GLN A 374 -11.00 6.36 -10.96
CA GLN A 374 -10.69 6.23 -12.39
C GLN A 374 -10.27 4.82 -12.79
N LEU A 375 -9.47 4.15 -11.94
CA LEU A 375 -9.04 2.77 -12.15
C LEU A 375 -10.22 1.82 -12.15
N VAL A 376 -11.16 1.96 -11.20
CA VAL A 376 -12.40 1.17 -11.18
C VAL A 376 -13.23 1.45 -12.43
N GLN A 377 -13.45 2.72 -12.80
CA GLN A 377 -14.25 3.06 -13.98
C GLN A 377 -13.62 2.54 -15.29
N ALA A 378 -12.29 2.53 -15.40
CA ALA A 378 -11.58 1.96 -16.54
C ALA A 378 -11.67 0.43 -16.59
N PHE A 379 -11.75 -0.23 -15.44
CA PHE A 379 -11.84 -1.69 -15.33
C PHE A 379 -13.25 -2.24 -15.62
N LEU A 380 -14.32 -1.58 -15.17
CA LEU A 380 -15.68 -2.13 -15.27
C LEU A 380 -16.09 -2.61 -16.68
N PRO A 381 -15.76 -1.90 -17.78
CA PRO A 381 -16.05 -2.37 -19.14
C PRO A 381 -15.23 -3.59 -19.58
N LEU A 382 -14.12 -3.87 -18.89
CA LEU A 382 -13.17 -4.97 -19.16
C LEU A 382 -13.38 -6.15 -18.21
N ALA A 383 -14.35 -6.05 -17.29
CA ALA A 383 -14.70 -7.10 -16.35
C ALA A 383 -15.10 -8.39 -17.07
N LEU A 384 -14.61 -9.53 -16.60
CA LEU A 384 -15.06 -10.83 -17.06
C LEU A 384 -16.56 -10.95 -16.80
N ASN A 385 -17.32 -11.20 -17.85
CA ASN A 385 -18.78 -11.29 -17.80
C ASN A 385 -19.32 -12.38 -18.75
N PRO A 386 -20.60 -12.79 -18.63
CA PRO A 386 -21.19 -13.83 -19.47
C PRO A 386 -21.18 -13.55 -20.98
N GLY A 387 -20.96 -12.31 -21.42
CA GLY A 387 -20.85 -11.91 -22.83
C GLY A 387 -19.42 -11.91 -23.39
N THR A 388 -18.41 -12.20 -22.57
CA THR A 388 -16.98 -12.08 -22.94
C THR A 388 -16.59 -12.93 -24.15
N PHE A 389 -17.18 -14.11 -24.30
CA PHE A 389 -16.83 -15.08 -25.34
C PHE A 389 -17.80 -15.09 -26.51
N VAL A 390 -18.72 -14.11 -26.59
CA VAL A 390 -19.65 -14.03 -27.72
C VAL A 390 -18.89 -13.71 -29.00
N SER A 391 -19.03 -14.57 -30.01
CA SER A 391 -18.37 -14.47 -31.30
C SER A 391 -19.22 -15.09 -32.41
N ASP A 392 -18.72 -15.09 -33.65
CA ASP A 392 -19.36 -15.83 -34.75
C ASP A 392 -19.43 -17.34 -34.49
N GLN A 393 -18.55 -17.87 -33.62
CA GLN A 393 -18.48 -19.29 -33.27
C GLN A 393 -19.24 -19.65 -31.99
N PHE A 394 -19.45 -18.69 -31.09
CA PHE A 394 -20.05 -18.88 -29.79
C PHE A 394 -21.17 -17.87 -29.54
N ASP A 395 -22.37 -18.40 -29.37
CA ASP A 395 -23.55 -17.59 -29.03
C ASP A 395 -23.57 -17.20 -27.53
N ALA A 396 -24.60 -16.46 -27.14
CA ALA A 396 -24.78 -16.01 -25.76
C ALA A 396 -24.85 -17.18 -24.75
N ARG A 397 -25.43 -18.32 -25.13
CA ARG A 397 -25.46 -19.52 -24.30
C ARG A 397 -24.06 -20.09 -24.12
N SER A 398 -23.34 -20.28 -25.22
CA SER A 398 -22.01 -20.87 -25.20
C SER A 398 -21.07 -20.05 -24.34
N SER A 399 -21.10 -18.72 -24.50
CA SER A 399 -20.33 -17.79 -23.68
C SER A 399 -20.71 -17.86 -22.18
N ARG A 400 -22.00 -18.00 -21.83
CA ARG A 400 -22.43 -18.21 -20.43
C ARG A 400 -21.88 -19.50 -19.85
N VAL A 401 -21.96 -20.63 -20.57
CA VAL A 401 -21.45 -21.93 -20.10
C VAL A 401 -19.94 -21.88 -19.89
N MET A 402 -19.22 -21.20 -20.79
CA MET A 402 -17.78 -20.95 -20.63
C MET A 402 -17.49 -20.13 -19.39
N TYR A 403 -18.17 -18.99 -19.22
CA TYR A 403 -18.03 -18.14 -18.05
C TYR A 403 -18.27 -18.92 -16.75
N GLU A 404 -19.36 -19.68 -16.64
CA GLU A 404 -19.68 -20.49 -15.46
C GLU A 404 -18.64 -21.60 -15.21
N THR A 405 -18.05 -22.16 -16.27
CA THR A 405 -16.99 -23.17 -16.14
C THR A 405 -15.68 -22.56 -15.67
N LEU A 406 -15.37 -21.34 -16.11
CA LEU A 406 -14.20 -20.60 -15.68
C LEU A 406 -14.29 -20.19 -14.20
N LEU A 407 -15.48 -19.79 -13.74
CA LEU A 407 -15.72 -19.47 -12.33
C LEU A 407 -15.52 -20.67 -11.39
N ALA A 408 -15.70 -21.89 -11.89
CA ALA A 408 -15.47 -23.11 -11.11
C ALA A 408 -13.97 -23.49 -11.03
N HIS A 409 -13.10 -22.79 -11.76
CA HIS A 409 -11.65 -23.01 -11.75
C HIS A 409 -10.94 -21.98 -10.86
N ASP A 410 -10.43 -22.44 -9.71
CA ASP A 410 -9.83 -21.58 -8.67
C ASP A 410 -8.62 -20.73 -9.11
N SER A 411 -7.98 -21.06 -10.24
CA SER A 411 -6.71 -20.45 -10.65
C SER A 411 -6.82 -19.38 -11.73
N LEU A 412 -7.89 -19.36 -12.53
CA LEU A 412 -8.02 -18.50 -13.71
C LEU A 412 -8.72 -17.17 -13.45
N VAL A 413 -9.41 -17.08 -12.33
CA VAL A 413 -10.18 -15.93 -11.90
C VAL A 413 -9.80 -15.63 -10.46
N SER A 414 -9.81 -14.36 -10.07
CA SER A 414 -9.61 -14.02 -8.66
C SER A 414 -10.71 -14.62 -7.79
N VAL A 415 -10.29 -15.23 -6.67
CA VAL A 415 -11.21 -15.75 -5.64
C VAL A 415 -11.88 -14.60 -4.86
N GLN A 416 -11.23 -13.44 -4.82
CA GLN A 416 -11.75 -12.26 -4.12
C GLN A 416 -12.73 -11.47 -4.99
N ASP A 417 -12.51 -11.43 -6.31
CA ASP A 417 -13.43 -10.80 -7.25
C ASP A 417 -13.47 -11.54 -8.60
N ASN A 418 -14.61 -12.15 -8.90
CA ASN A 418 -14.77 -13.03 -10.06
C ASN A 418 -14.73 -12.32 -11.43
N ARG A 419 -14.60 -11.00 -11.45
CA ARG A 419 -14.46 -10.19 -12.67
C ARG A 419 -13.00 -10.10 -13.15
N ILE A 420 -12.04 -10.42 -12.29
CA ILE A 420 -10.60 -10.27 -12.55
C ILE A 420 -10.02 -11.59 -13.07
N VAL A 421 -9.31 -11.55 -14.20
CA VAL A 421 -8.71 -12.73 -14.84
C VAL A 421 -7.25 -12.89 -14.41
N ARG A 422 -6.88 -14.13 -14.03
CA ARG A 422 -5.51 -14.59 -13.75
C ARG A 422 -5.07 -15.55 -14.85
N PHE A 423 -4.49 -15.01 -15.91
CA PHE A 423 -4.15 -15.85 -17.06
C PHE A 423 -2.98 -16.79 -16.78
N ASP A 424 -3.25 -18.09 -16.86
CA ASP A 424 -2.26 -19.15 -16.93
C ASP A 424 -2.60 -20.03 -18.16
N GLU A 425 -1.64 -20.25 -19.06
CA GLU A 425 -1.93 -20.88 -20.34
C GLU A 425 -2.40 -22.33 -20.19
N ASP A 426 -1.78 -23.11 -19.30
CA ASP A 426 -2.13 -24.50 -19.07
C ASP A 426 -3.49 -24.66 -18.38
N ALA A 427 -3.76 -23.83 -17.37
CA ALA A 427 -5.07 -23.77 -16.74
C ALA A 427 -6.15 -23.33 -17.74
N ALA A 428 -5.86 -22.32 -18.57
CA ALA A 428 -6.81 -21.81 -19.57
C ALA A 428 -7.16 -22.90 -20.60
N ARG A 429 -6.17 -23.68 -21.05
CA ARG A 429 -6.42 -24.82 -21.97
C ARG A 429 -7.32 -25.89 -21.36
N ARG A 430 -7.06 -26.28 -20.10
CA ARG A 430 -7.91 -27.25 -19.36
C ARG A 430 -9.32 -26.72 -19.11
N ALA A 431 -9.46 -25.44 -18.75
CA ALA A 431 -10.76 -24.85 -18.54
C ALA A 431 -11.55 -24.72 -19.85
N ALA A 432 -10.87 -24.40 -20.96
CA ALA A 432 -11.47 -24.39 -22.29
C ALA A 432 -11.95 -25.79 -22.73
N GLU A 433 -11.17 -26.84 -22.46
CA GLU A 433 -11.59 -28.24 -22.69
C GLU A 433 -12.84 -28.59 -21.88
N SER A 434 -12.83 -28.31 -20.57
CA SER A 434 -13.99 -28.52 -19.69
C SER A 434 -15.22 -27.73 -20.14
N ALA A 435 -15.03 -26.48 -20.55
CA ALA A 435 -16.10 -25.62 -21.03
C ALA A 435 -16.73 -26.16 -22.32
N LEU A 436 -15.91 -26.59 -23.28
CA LEU A 436 -16.39 -27.20 -24.52
C LEU A 436 -17.14 -28.51 -24.25
N ALA A 437 -16.63 -29.39 -23.39
CA ALA A 437 -17.32 -30.63 -23.04
C ALA A 437 -18.72 -30.37 -22.43
N ARG A 438 -18.87 -29.31 -21.64
CA ARG A 438 -20.15 -28.95 -21.00
C ARG A 438 -21.18 -28.34 -21.94
N LEU A 439 -20.81 -27.87 -23.13
CA LEU A 439 -21.75 -27.24 -24.06
C LEU A 439 -22.82 -28.22 -24.59
N GLY A 440 -22.50 -29.52 -24.63
CA GLY A 440 -23.46 -30.57 -25.01
C GLY A 440 -24.46 -30.94 -23.91
N GLY A 441 -24.22 -30.50 -22.67
CA GLY A 441 -25.13 -30.71 -21.55
C GLY A 441 -26.30 -29.73 -21.56
N VAL A 442 -27.46 -30.19 -21.11
CA VAL A 442 -28.65 -29.36 -20.88
C VAL A 442 -28.72 -29.00 -19.41
N THR A 443 -29.04 -27.75 -19.12
CA THR A 443 -29.16 -27.22 -17.75
C THR A 443 -30.45 -26.44 -17.59
N LYS A 444 -30.94 -26.29 -16.34
CA LYS A 444 -32.12 -25.46 -16.03
C LYS A 444 -32.02 -24.06 -16.67
N LYS A 445 -30.83 -23.44 -16.61
CA LYS A 445 -30.57 -22.09 -17.15
C LYS A 445 -30.76 -21.97 -18.66
N ASP A 446 -30.78 -23.08 -19.41
CA ASP A 446 -31.01 -23.06 -20.86
C ASP A 446 -32.45 -22.72 -21.22
N PHE A 447 -33.38 -22.84 -20.27
CA PHE A 447 -34.79 -22.54 -20.47
C PHE A 447 -35.19 -21.13 -19.99
N LYS A 448 -34.20 -20.34 -19.55
CA LYS A 448 -34.38 -18.91 -19.26
C LYS A 448 -34.30 -18.08 -20.55
N GLY A 449 -35.04 -16.99 -20.62
CA GLY A 449 -35.10 -16.04 -21.72
C GLY A 449 -35.92 -16.51 -22.92
N LEU A 450 -36.63 -17.65 -22.81
CA LEU A 450 -37.45 -18.21 -23.88
C LEU A 450 -38.86 -17.60 -23.98
N ASN A 451 -39.19 -16.62 -23.13
CA ASN A 451 -40.52 -16.00 -23.03
C ASN A 451 -41.67 -16.99 -22.75
N ILE A 452 -41.38 -18.05 -21.96
CA ILE A 452 -42.34 -19.11 -21.58
C ILE A 452 -42.88 -18.96 -20.14
N SER A 453 -42.38 -17.98 -19.39
CA SER A 453 -42.67 -17.80 -17.96
C SER A 453 -43.81 -16.82 -17.66
N GLY A 454 -44.25 -16.02 -18.63
CA GLY A 454 -45.28 -14.98 -18.41
C GLY A 454 -46.58 -15.51 -17.79
N LYS A 455 -47.04 -16.69 -18.23
CA LYS A 455 -48.22 -17.36 -17.67
C LYS A 455 -48.08 -17.66 -16.17
N MET A 456 -46.88 -18.01 -15.71
CA MET A 456 -46.57 -18.25 -14.30
C MET A 456 -46.49 -16.95 -13.50
N ALA A 457 -45.90 -15.90 -14.06
CA ALA A 457 -45.86 -14.57 -13.44
C ALA A 457 -47.28 -14.03 -13.22
N ASP A 458 -48.13 -14.12 -14.25
CA ASP A 458 -49.52 -13.70 -14.17
C ASP A 458 -50.32 -14.51 -13.16
N LYS A 459 -50.05 -15.83 -13.03
CA LYS A 459 -50.68 -16.69 -12.02
C LYS A 459 -50.32 -16.25 -10.60
N MET A 460 -49.04 -15.97 -10.34
CA MET A 460 -48.60 -15.45 -9.04
C MET A 460 -49.25 -14.08 -8.75
N TYR A 461 -49.26 -13.18 -9.72
CA TYR A 461 -49.92 -11.87 -9.60
C TYR A 461 -51.41 -12.01 -9.25
N ARG A 462 -52.16 -12.82 -10.01
CA ARG A 462 -53.59 -13.07 -9.76
C ARG A 462 -53.84 -13.68 -8.39
N ASN A 463 -53.02 -14.63 -7.96
CA ASN A 463 -53.15 -15.21 -6.63
C ASN A 463 -52.91 -14.16 -5.53
N LEU A 464 -51.93 -13.26 -5.66
CA LEU A 464 -51.73 -12.15 -4.72
C LEU A 464 -52.93 -11.19 -4.66
N VAL A 465 -53.60 -10.95 -5.80
CA VAL A 465 -54.85 -10.16 -5.86
C VAL A 465 -56.01 -10.91 -5.19
N ILE A 466 -56.18 -12.21 -5.43
CA ILE A 466 -57.24 -13.04 -4.81
C ILE A 466 -57.12 -13.04 -3.28
N TYR A 467 -55.89 -13.10 -2.77
CA TYR A 467 -55.60 -13.06 -1.33
C TYR A 467 -55.54 -11.64 -0.74
N GLU A 468 -55.81 -10.61 -1.55
CA GLU A 468 -55.81 -9.20 -1.14
C GLU A 468 -54.47 -8.71 -0.56
N ILE A 469 -53.37 -9.39 -0.91
CA ILE A 469 -52.01 -8.94 -0.55
C ILE A 469 -51.64 -7.70 -1.38
N ILE A 470 -52.08 -7.68 -2.64
CA ILE A 470 -52.00 -6.53 -3.53
C ILE A 470 -53.41 -6.20 -4.06
N ASN A 471 -53.62 -4.94 -4.45
CA ASN A 471 -54.85 -4.54 -5.15
C ASN A 471 -54.78 -4.84 -6.65
N ALA A 472 -55.86 -4.58 -7.39
CA ALA A 472 -55.92 -4.83 -8.84
C ALA A 472 -54.93 -4.00 -9.66
N ASP A 473 -54.44 -2.88 -9.11
CA ASP A 473 -53.44 -2.00 -9.69
C ASP A 473 -52.01 -2.37 -9.22
N GLY A 474 -51.80 -3.52 -8.56
CA GLY A 474 -50.49 -4.01 -8.14
C GLY A 474 -49.93 -3.36 -6.87
N GLU A 475 -50.65 -2.47 -6.19
CA GLU A 475 -50.16 -1.84 -4.96
C GLU A 475 -50.27 -2.77 -3.76
N ILE A 476 -49.21 -2.84 -2.95
CA ILE A 476 -49.16 -3.66 -1.74
C ILE A 476 -50.10 -3.12 -0.66
N VAL A 477 -50.99 -3.99 -0.17
CA VAL A 477 -51.91 -3.70 0.94
C VAL A 477 -51.25 -4.10 2.25
N ALA A 478 -50.47 -3.18 2.83
CA ALA A 478 -49.61 -3.46 3.99
C ALA A 478 -50.37 -4.07 5.20
N ASP A 479 -51.62 -3.70 5.44
CA ASP A 479 -52.44 -4.23 6.54
C ASP A 479 -52.85 -5.70 6.36
N LYS A 480 -52.75 -6.23 5.14
CA LYS A 480 -53.07 -7.62 4.78
C LYS A 480 -51.84 -8.51 4.71
N LEU A 481 -50.64 -7.92 4.73
CA LEU A 481 -49.38 -8.68 4.75
C LEU A 481 -49.19 -9.32 6.14
N PRO A 482 -49.00 -10.65 6.23
CA PRO A 482 -48.78 -11.32 7.50
C PRO A 482 -47.43 -10.92 8.12
N ALA A 483 -47.33 -10.97 9.45
CA ALA A 483 -46.10 -10.66 10.16
C ALA A 483 -45.04 -11.78 10.07
N ASP A 484 -45.49 -13.03 9.87
CA ASP A 484 -44.63 -14.20 9.74
C ASP A 484 -44.77 -14.81 8.33
N VAL A 485 -43.65 -15.22 7.75
CA VAL A 485 -43.62 -15.81 6.40
C VAL A 485 -44.35 -17.16 6.33
N GLY A 486 -44.46 -17.88 7.45
CA GLY A 486 -45.20 -19.13 7.53
C GLY A 486 -46.71 -18.98 7.34
N ASP A 487 -47.24 -17.77 7.56
CA ASP A 487 -48.64 -17.41 7.33
C ASP A 487 -48.86 -16.78 5.94
N PHE A 488 -47.79 -16.61 5.15
CA PHE A 488 -47.86 -16.12 3.77
C PHE A 488 -47.98 -17.29 2.78
N SER A 489 -49.02 -17.26 1.95
CA SER A 489 -49.20 -18.23 0.88
C SER A 489 -49.49 -17.55 -0.45
N ILE A 490 -48.92 -18.12 -1.52
CA ILE A 490 -49.16 -17.70 -2.91
C ILE A 490 -49.92 -18.77 -3.69
N ALA A 491 -50.26 -19.91 -3.07
CA ALA A 491 -51.08 -20.96 -3.63
C ALA A 491 -51.74 -21.83 -2.55
N THR A 492 -52.92 -22.37 -2.81
CA THR A 492 -53.57 -23.39 -1.98
C THR A 492 -53.24 -24.80 -2.49
N ASP A 493 -53.07 -25.74 -1.55
CA ASP A 493 -53.03 -27.16 -1.87
C ASP A 493 -54.44 -27.76 -1.86
N PHE A 494 -54.95 -28.08 -3.05
CA PHE A 494 -56.25 -28.67 -3.31
C PHE A 494 -56.22 -30.21 -3.43
N SER A 495 -55.12 -30.88 -3.04
CA SER A 495 -54.99 -32.34 -3.17
C SER A 495 -56.13 -33.10 -2.49
N ASP A 496 -56.58 -32.64 -1.32
CA ASP A 496 -57.71 -33.23 -0.58
C ASP A 496 -59.06 -33.10 -1.32
N GLN A 497 -59.18 -32.12 -2.24
CA GLN A 497 -60.37 -31.88 -3.03
C GLN A 497 -60.32 -32.56 -4.40
N ARG A 498 -59.18 -33.15 -4.81
CA ARG A 498 -58.99 -33.76 -6.14
C ARG A 498 -60.12 -34.71 -6.52
N SER A 499 -60.37 -35.74 -5.72
CA SER A 499 -61.40 -36.74 -6.00
C SER A 499 -62.80 -36.13 -6.06
N SER A 500 -63.10 -35.19 -5.15
CA SER A 500 -64.42 -34.54 -5.12
C SER A 500 -64.62 -33.66 -6.35
N LEU A 501 -63.59 -32.91 -6.76
CA LEU A 501 -63.61 -32.04 -7.92
C LEU A 501 -63.70 -32.85 -9.22
N PHE A 502 -62.91 -33.92 -9.35
CA PHE A 502 -62.96 -34.81 -10.50
C PHE A 502 -64.37 -35.38 -10.69
N ASN A 503 -65.00 -35.87 -9.60
CA ASN A 503 -66.36 -36.40 -9.66
C ASN A 503 -67.39 -35.33 -10.05
N ILE A 504 -67.27 -34.09 -9.58
CA ILE A 504 -68.16 -32.98 -9.99
C ILE A 504 -68.06 -32.75 -11.50
N VAL A 505 -66.84 -32.67 -12.04
CA VAL A 505 -66.61 -32.42 -13.47
C VAL A 505 -67.02 -33.64 -14.30
N HIS A 506 -66.72 -34.86 -13.84
CA HIS A 506 -67.13 -36.12 -14.45
C HIS A 506 -68.67 -36.21 -14.57
N ASP A 507 -69.40 -35.92 -13.49
CA ASP A 507 -70.86 -35.94 -13.49
C ASP A 507 -71.46 -34.92 -14.49
N LEU A 508 -70.85 -33.73 -14.62
CA LEU A 508 -71.24 -32.72 -15.60
C LEU A 508 -71.00 -33.21 -17.04
N VAL A 509 -69.84 -33.83 -17.30
CA VAL A 509 -69.50 -34.40 -18.61
C VAL A 509 -70.44 -35.55 -18.98
N VAL A 510 -70.68 -36.49 -18.07
CA VAL A 510 -71.57 -37.63 -18.30
C VAL A 510 -73.02 -37.19 -18.54
N ALA A 511 -73.48 -36.15 -17.82
CA ALA A 511 -74.80 -35.56 -18.05
C ALA A 511 -74.91 -34.95 -19.46
N GLU A 512 -73.87 -34.25 -19.93
CA GLU A 512 -73.88 -33.62 -21.25
C GLU A 512 -73.70 -34.64 -22.39
N GLN A 513 -72.89 -35.69 -22.20
CA GLN A 513 -72.83 -36.83 -23.12
C GLN A 513 -74.20 -37.51 -23.27
N SER A 514 -74.91 -37.69 -22.14
CA SER A 514 -76.26 -38.27 -22.16
C SER A 514 -77.26 -37.37 -22.91
N ASN A 515 -77.17 -36.05 -22.74
CA ASN A 515 -77.97 -35.07 -23.48
C ASN A 515 -77.66 -35.10 -25.00
N PHE A 516 -76.38 -35.19 -25.37
CA PHE A 516 -75.94 -35.26 -26.76
C PHE A 516 -76.42 -36.53 -27.46
N LEU A 517 -76.29 -37.71 -26.82
CA LEU A 517 -76.77 -38.98 -27.35
C LEU A 517 -78.30 -38.97 -27.52
N ALA A 518 -79.03 -38.40 -26.56
CA ALA A 518 -80.48 -38.24 -26.64
C ALA A 518 -80.93 -37.28 -27.75
N ALA A 519 -80.11 -36.29 -28.13
CA ALA A 519 -80.41 -35.31 -29.17
C ALA A 519 -79.97 -35.76 -30.58
N SER A 520 -78.95 -36.63 -30.69
CA SER A 520 -78.35 -37.07 -31.96
C SER A 520 -78.92 -38.39 -32.51
N ASP A 521 -79.74 -39.12 -31.74
CA ASP A 521 -80.33 -40.43 -32.11
C ASP A 521 -79.26 -41.45 -32.57
N SER A 522 -78.06 -41.35 -31.95
CA SER A 522 -76.85 -42.12 -32.25
C SER A 522 -76.30 -42.74 -30.97
N ASP A 523 -75.74 -43.95 -31.05
CA ASP A 523 -75.01 -44.61 -29.95
C ASP A 523 -73.51 -44.22 -29.93
N GLN A 524 -73.08 -43.34 -30.84
CA GLN A 524 -71.69 -42.93 -30.98
C GLN A 524 -71.36 -41.81 -30.01
N LEU A 525 -70.37 -42.03 -29.14
CA LEU A 525 -69.93 -41.02 -28.17
C LEU A 525 -69.39 -39.78 -28.92
N PRO A 526 -69.78 -38.57 -28.48
CA PRO A 526 -69.28 -37.31 -29.03
C PRO A 526 -67.77 -37.17 -28.92
N ASP A 527 -67.14 -36.59 -29.93
CA ASP A 527 -65.72 -36.21 -29.88
C ASP A 527 -65.53 -34.95 -29.01
N LYS A 528 -64.30 -34.64 -28.60
CA LYS A 528 -63.98 -33.53 -27.69
C LYS A 528 -64.43 -32.14 -28.17
N GLN A 529 -64.63 -31.98 -29.49
CA GLN A 529 -65.12 -30.72 -30.09
C GLN A 529 -66.65 -30.61 -30.10
N GLU A 530 -67.36 -31.72 -29.87
CA GLU A 530 -68.83 -31.80 -29.91
C GLU A 530 -69.46 -31.67 -28.53
N LEU A 531 -68.67 -31.86 -27.46
CA LEU A 531 -69.10 -31.65 -26.08
C LEU A 531 -68.76 -30.23 -25.59
N GLY A 532 -69.78 -29.41 -25.35
CA GLY A 532 -69.61 -28.10 -24.71
C GLY A 532 -70.01 -28.17 -23.25
N VAL A 533 -69.05 -28.41 -22.34
CA VAL A 533 -69.31 -28.48 -20.90
C VAL A 533 -68.67 -27.28 -20.22
N MET A 534 -69.46 -26.52 -19.45
CA MET A 534 -69.05 -25.30 -18.79
C MET A 534 -69.14 -25.47 -17.27
N LEU A 535 -68.06 -25.15 -16.55
CA LEU A 535 -67.99 -25.23 -15.10
C LEU A 535 -68.22 -23.84 -14.50
N TYR A 536 -69.26 -23.71 -13.67
CA TYR A 536 -69.57 -22.47 -12.97
C TYR A 536 -69.12 -22.52 -11.51
N LEU A 537 -68.88 -21.34 -10.92
CA LEU A 537 -68.58 -21.21 -9.48
C LEU A 537 -69.64 -21.89 -8.58
N SER A 538 -70.90 -21.94 -9.00
CA SER A 538 -71.98 -22.61 -8.26
C SER A 538 -71.83 -24.13 -8.20
N ASP A 539 -71.19 -24.74 -9.19
CA ASP A 539 -71.03 -26.20 -9.28
C ASP A 539 -69.99 -26.69 -8.28
N LEU A 540 -69.09 -25.81 -7.84
CA LEU A 540 -68.07 -26.06 -6.82
C LEU A 540 -68.59 -25.92 -5.38
N ALA A 541 -69.86 -25.54 -5.18
CA ALA A 541 -70.46 -25.42 -3.86
C ALA A 541 -70.30 -26.68 -2.95
N PRO A 542 -70.35 -27.93 -3.47
CA PRO A 542 -70.13 -29.13 -2.66
C PRO A 542 -68.73 -29.24 -2.02
N LEU A 543 -67.72 -28.53 -2.54
CA LEU A 543 -66.35 -28.56 -2.00
C LEU A 543 -66.20 -27.81 -0.67
N ASN A 544 -67.18 -26.98 -0.30
CA ASN A 544 -67.21 -26.23 0.96
C ASN A 544 -65.95 -25.38 1.23
N LEU A 545 -65.40 -24.76 0.18
CA LEU A 545 -64.24 -23.89 0.24
C LEU A 545 -64.64 -22.40 0.41
N PRO A 546 -63.79 -21.56 1.05
CA PRO A 546 -63.95 -20.11 1.03
C PRO A 546 -63.95 -19.54 -0.39
N LEU A 547 -64.66 -18.43 -0.62
CA LEU A 547 -64.79 -17.82 -1.96
C LEU A 547 -63.43 -17.53 -2.63
N GLN A 548 -62.43 -17.10 -1.87
CA GLN A 548 -61.07 -16.86 -2.38
C GLN A 548 -60.44 -18.15 -2.93
N GLN A 549 -60.58 -19.26 -2.21
CA GLN A 549 -60.07 -20.57 -2.64
C GLN A 549 -60.88 -21.14 -3.82
N VAL A 550 -62.18 -20.88 -3.91
CA VAL A 550 -62.98 -21.27 -5.10
C VAL A 550 -62.54 -20.48 -6.33
N ASN A 551 -62.29 -19.17 -6.19
CA ASN A 551 -61.77 -18.34 -7.27
C ASN A 551 -60.36 -18.77 -7.69
N GLU A 552 -59.49 -19.06 -6.72
CA GLU A 552 -58.15 -19.60 -7.00
C GLU A 552 -58.23 -20.96 -7.71
N LEU A 553 -59.13 -21.85 -7.28
CA LEU A 553 -59.29 -23.17 -7.88
C LEU A 553 -59.74 -23.06 -9.35
N MET A 554 -60.71 -22.20 -9.65
CA MET A 554 -61.11 -21.92 -11.04
C MET A 554 -59.94 -21.40 -11.87
N ASP A 555 -59.21 -20.40 -11.37
CA ASP A 555 -58.02 -19.86 -12.05
C ASP A 555 -56.91 -20.90 -12.20
N THR A 556 -56.78 -21.84 -11.26
CA THR A 556 -55.81 -22.95 -11.32
C THR A 556 -56.19 -23.98 -12.39
N LEU A 557 -57.49 -24.27 -12.57
CA LEU A 557 -57.96 -25.12 -13.65
C LEU A 557 -57.76 -24.47 -15.03
N ILE A 558 -57.92 -23.15 -15.13
CA ILE A 558 -57.56 -22.38 -16.34
C ILE A 558 -56.04 -22.44 -16.57
N PHE A 559 -55.25 -22.22 -15.52
CA PHE A 559 -53.79 -22.28 -15.57
C PHE A 559 -53.28 -23.67 -16.02
N ASN A 560 -53.89 -24.75 -15.54
CA ASN A 560 -53.56 -26.13 -15.93
C ASN A 560 -54.22 -26.56 -17.25
N ALA A 561 -54.87 -25.64 -17.98
CA ALA A 561 -55.51 -25.87 -19.28
C ALA A 561 -56.60 -26.97 -19.26
N TYR A 562 -57.30 -27.11 -18.13
CA TYR A 562 -58.54 -27.88 -18.06
C TYR A 562 -59.75 -27.03 -18.46
N LEU A 563 -59.68 -25.71 -18.26
CA LEU A 563 -60.71 -24.74 -18.61
C LEU A 563 -60.16 -23.62 -19.51
N ASP A 564 -61.01 -23.05 -20.36
CA ASP A 564 -60.75 -21.74 -21.01
C ASP A 564 -61.16 -20.57 -20.10
N GLU A 565 -60.92 -19.32 -20.53
CA GLU A 565 -61.22 -18.12 -19.72
C GLU A 565 -62.71 -17.94 -19.47
N GLU A 566 -63.57 -18.48 -20.34
CA GLU A 566 -65.01 -18.49 -20.16
C GLU A 566 -65.48 -19.58 -19.19
N GLY A 567 -64.66 -20.60 -18.89
CA GLY A 567 -64.97 -21.71 -18.00
C GLY A 567 -65.46 -22.97 -18.71
N ASN A 568 -65.27 -23.08 -20.03
CA ASN A 568 -65.52 -24.32 -20.77
C ASN A 568 -64.37 -25.31 -20.62
N LEU A 569 -64.70 -26.60 -20.50
CA LEU A 569 -63.71 -27.67 -20.49
C LEU A 569 -62.96 -27.74 -21.82
N SER A 570 -61.64 -27.64 -21.76
CA SER A 570 -60.76 -27.72 -22.94
C SER A 570 -60.68 -29.13 -23.52
N ASP A 571 -60.80 -30.15 -22.66
CA ASP A 571 -60.92 -31.55 -23.05
C ASP A 571 -61.95 -32.25 -22.16
N PRO A 572 -63.25 -32.20 -22.53
CA PRO A 572 -64.30 -32.88 -21.78
C PRO A 572 -64.13 -34.40 -21.76
N THR A 573 -63.47 -34.99 -22.77
CA THR A 573 -63.31 -36.44 -22.86
C THR A 573 -62.36 -37.00 -21.80
N PHE A 574 -61.36 -36.21 -21.38
CA PHE A 574 -60.47 -36.54 -20.27
C PHE A 574 -61.24 -36.89 -18.98
N PHE A 575 -62.29 -36.12 -18.66
CA PHE A 575 -63.09 -36.34 -17.46
C PHE A 575 -64.17 -37.41 -17.64
N ALA A 576 -64.37 -37.97 -18.84
CA ALA A 576 -65.32 -39.06 -19.04
C ALA A 576 -64.76 -40.41 -18.55
N GLU A 577 -63.44 -40.55 -18.50
CA GLU A 577 -62.77 -41.78 -18.07
C GLU A 577 -62.36 -41.67 -16.60
N SER A 578 -62.93 -42.50 -15.74
CA SER A 578 -62.66 -42.47 -14.30
C SER A 578 -61.22 -42.80 -13.92
N GLU A 579 -60.46 -43.44 -14.82
CA GLU A 579 -59.04 -43.78 -14.62
C GLU A 579 -58.12 -42.54 -14.66
N ASN A 580 -58.60 -41.43 -15.26
CA ASN A 580 -57.83 -40.19 -15.41
C ASN A 580 -57.80 -39.32 -14.13
N GLU A 581 -58.45 -39.76 -13.04
CA GLU A 581 -58.44 -39.05 -11.75
C GLU A 581 -57.02 -38.86 -11.22
N ASP A 582 -56.15 -39.88 -11.38
CA ASP A 582 -54.77 -39.83 -10.90
C ASP A 582 -53.91 -38.81 -11.69
N GLU A 583 -54.24 -38.59 -12.96
CA GLU A 583 -53.59 -37.62 -13.85
C GLU A 583 -54.16 -36.19 -13.71
N PHE A 584 -55.24 -36.00 -12.94
CA PHE A 584 -55.89 -34.71 -12.78
C PHE A 584 -55.12 -33.78 -11.83
N GLU A 585 -54.47 -32.78 -12.41
CA GLU A 585 -53.68 -31.77 -11.70
C GLU A 585 -54.54 -30.61 -11.19
N VAL A 586 -54.78 -30.58 -9.88
CA VAL A 586 -55.59 -29.55 -9.18
C VAL A 586 -54.76 -28.43 -8.54
N ASN A 587 -53.44 -28.54 -8.58
CA ASN A 587 -52.51 -27.61 -7.94
C ASN A 587 -51.61 -26.93 -8.98
N THR A 588 -51.04 -25.80 -8.58
CA THR A 588 -49.91 -25.20 -9.29
C THR A 588 -48.59 -25.76 -8.74
N PRO A 589 -47.47 -25.63 -9.48
CA PRO A 589 -46.14 -25.99 -8.98
C PRO A 589 -45.56 -24.96 -7.98
N LEU A 590 -46.37 -23.98 -7.53
CA LEU A 590 -45.97 -23.02 -6.52
C LEU A 590 -45.82 -23.71 -5.16
N THR A 591 -44.69 -23.48 -4.48
CA THR A 591 -44.35 -24.13 -3.21
C THR A 591 -44.24 -23.09 -2.10
N ARG A 592 -44.07 -23.54 -0.85
CA ARG A 592 -43.77 -22.64 0.27
C ARG A 592 -42.45 -21.89 0.12
N ASP A 593 -41.46 -22.48 -0.56
CA ASP A 593 -40.19 -21.80 -0.81
C ASP A 593 -40.37 -20.63 -1.80
N HIS A 594 -41.19 -20.82 -2.83
CA HIS A 594 -41.57 -19.75 -3.74
C HIS A 594 -42.34 -18.64 -3.01
N ALA A 595 -43.26 -19.00 -2.10
CA ALA A 595 -43.96 -18.04 -1.25
C ALA A 595 -42.98 -17.20 -0.40
N ARG A 596 -41.96 -17.84 0.19
CA ARG A 596 -40.92 -17.14 0.96
C ARG A 596 -40.15 -16.13 0.10
N ILE A 597 -39.76 -16.49 -1.12
CA ILE A 597 -39.02 -15.61 -2.03
C ILE A 597 -39.88 -14.38 -2.40
N VAL A 598 -41.17 -14.58 -2.71
CA VAL A 598 -42.09 -13.47 -3.01
C VAL A 598 -42.30 -12.56 -1.78
N PHE A 599 -42.41 -13.14 -0.59
CA PHE A 599 -42.51 -12.36 0.66
C PHE A 599 -41.25 -11.53 0.90
N GLU A 600 -40.07 -12.11 0.69
CA GLU A 600 -38.78 -11.42 0.79
C GLU A 600 -38.65 -10.30 -0.25
N LEU A 601 -39.13 -10.50 -1.47
CA LEU A 601 -39.19 -9.46 -2.51
C LEU A 601 -40.05 -8.26 -2.07
N ILE A 602 -41.25 -8.53 -1.55
CA ILE A 602 -42.17 -7.50 -1.03
C ILE A 602 -41.53 -6.73 0.12
N GLN A 603 -40.96 -7.43 1.11
CA GLN A 603 -40.29 -6.82 2.26
C GLN A 603 -39.07 -6.00 1.83
N LYS A 604 -38.28 -6.52 0.88
CA LYS A 604 -37.12 -5.81 0.33
C LYS A 604 -37.55 -4.52 -0.36
N GLY A 605 -38.58 -4.53 -1.21
CA GLY A 605 -39.09 -3.30 -1.84
C GLY A 605 -39.50 -2.26 -0.79
N MET A 606 -40.25 -2.68 0.23
CA MET A 606 -40.64 -1.80 1.34
C MET A 606 -39.43 -1.25 2.12
N ALA A 607 -38.38 -2.06 2.33
CA ALA A 607 -37.15 -1.64 2.99
C ALA A 607 -36.29 -0.72 2.11
N ASP A 608 -36.19 -1.00 0.81
CA ASP A 608 -35.45 -0.20 -0.17
C ASP A 608 -36.03 1.21 -0.25
N PHE A 609 -37.36 1.36 -0.16
CA PHE A 609 -37.97 2.69 -0.01
C PHE A 609 -37.43 3.43 1.21
N LEU A 610 -37.27 2.78 2.35
CA LEU A 610 -36.80 3.43 3.59
C LEU A 610 -35.32 3.78 3.53
N HIS A 611 -34.49 2.92 2.92
CA HIS A 611 -33.04 3.04 2.93
C HIS A 611 -32.46 3.81 1.74
N THR A 612 -33.16 3.87 0.60
CA THR A 612 -32.68 4.59 -0.58
C THR A 612 -32.74 6.10 -0.36
N PRO A 613 -31.64 6.86 -0.50
CA PRO A 613 -31.64 8.30 -0.32
C PRO A 613 -32.64 8.99 -1.25
N PHE A 614 -33.45 9.90 -0.71
CA PHE A 614 -34.39 10.70 -1.50
C PHE A 614 -34.04 12.17 -1.40
N LYS A 615 -33.72 12.78 -2.54
CA LYS A 615 -33.41 14.21 -2.62
C LYS A 615 -34.69 15.01 -2.72
N LEU A 616 -34.87 15.97 -1.80
CA LEU A 616 -36.02 16.86 -1.80
C LEU A 616 -35.79 18.01 -2.79
N GLU A 617 -36.31 17.87 -4.01
CA GLU A 617 -36.19 18.90 -5.04
C GLU A 617 -37.08 20.12 -4.73
N SER A 618 -36.55 21.34 -4.90
CA SER A 618 -37.28 22.58 -4.56
C SER A 618 -38.55 22.79 -5.41
N SER A 619 -38.62 22.15 -6.59
CA SER A 619 -39.76 22.24 -7.50
C SER A 619 -41.07 21.69 -6.93
N ILE A 620 -41.02 20.85 -5.89
CA ILE A 620 -42.23 20.31 -5.24
C ILE A 620 -43.06 21.42 -4.57
N PHE A 621 -42.45 22.57 -4.28
CA PHE A 621 -43.11 23.71 -3.64
C PHE A 621 -43.69 24.73 -4.63
N ASN A 622 -43.51 24.55 -5.94
CA ASN A 622 -43.93 25.50 -6.97
C ASN A 622 -45.45 25.75 -7.02
N THR A 623 -46.24 24.85 -6.42
CA THR A 623 -47.70 24.97 -6.31
C THR A 623 -48.14 25.84 -5.14
N LEU A 624 -47.22 26.19 -4.24
CA LEU A 624 -47.46 27.09 -3.11
C LEU A 624 -47.22 28.54 -3.53
N PRO A 625 -47.95 29.53 -2.98
CA PRO A 625 -47.77 30.94 -3.30
C PRO A 625 -46.55 31.53 -2.55
N LEU A 626 -45.37 30.92 -2.75
CA LEU A 626 -44.08 31.34 -2.20
C LEU A 626 -43.19 31.83 -3.36
N SER A 627 -42.41 32.87 -3.12
CA SER A 627 -41.37 33.33 -4.05
C SER A 627 -40.14 32.42 -4.01
N ASP A 628 -39.29 32.47 -5.04
CA ASP A 628 -38.06 31.66 -5.10
C ASP A 628 -37.14 31.88 -3.88
N LEU A 629 -37.11 33.10 -3.35
CA LEU A 629 -36.34 33.44 -2.14
C LEU A 629 -36.94 32.76 -0.90
N GLU A 630 -38.26 32.78 -0.75
CA GLU A 630 -38.96 32.11 0.37
C GLU A 630 -38.83 30.58 0.29
N VAL A 631 -38.72 29.99 -0.91
CA VAL A 631 -38.42 28.57 -1.09
C VAL A 631 -36.99 28.23 -0.66
N GLN A 632 -36.00 29.09 -0.94
CA GLN A 632 -34.64 28.91 -0.44
C GLN A 632 -34.58 28.97 1.09
N ASP A 633 -35.28 29.94 1.69
CA ASP A 633 -35.38 30.06 3.15
C ASP A 633 -36.09 28.86 3.78
N LEU A 634 -37.12 28.31 3.11
CA LEU A 634 -37.78 27.08 3.54
C LEU A 634 -36.83 25.88 3.53
N ILE A 635 -36.03 25.69 2.46
CA ILE A 635 -35.02 24.62 2.39
C ILE A 635 -33.99 24.77 3.51
N ALA A 636 -33.50 25.98 3.77
CA ALA A 636 -32.59 26.24 4.88
C ALA A 636 -33.25 25.91 6.24
N ASN A 637 -34.55 26.19 6.39
CA ASN A 637 -35.31 25.86 7.59
C ASN A 637 -35.51 24.34 7.77
N LEU A 638 -35.73 23.59 6.70
CA LEU A 638 -35.82 22.13 6.73
C LEU A 638 -34.48 21.49 7.12
N LYS A 639 -33.36 22.03 6.61
CA LYS A 639 -32.00 21.63 7.02
C LYS A 639 -31.78 21.89 8.52
N PHE A 640 -32.09 23.11 8.96
CA PHE A 640 -31.92 23.51 10.35
C PHE A 640 -32.71 22.64 11.34
N ASN A 641 -33.92 22.22 10.97
CA ASN A 641 -34.74 21.35 11.81
C ASN A 641 -34.39 19.86 11.70
N GLY A 642 -33.36 19.48 10.91
CA GLY A 642 -32.92 18.10 10.75
C GLY A 642 -33.90 17.22 9.98
N TYR A 643 -34.69 17.81 9.07
CA TYR A 643 -35.56 17.05 8.18
C TYR A 643 -34.84 16.60 6.90
N ILE A 644 -33.89 17.41 6.44
CA ILE A 644 -33.00 17.12 5.31
C ILE A 644 -31.55 17.45 5.68
N ASP A 645 -30.58 16.81 5.02
CA ASP A 645 -29.14 17.06 5.23
C ASP A 645 -28.60 18.23 4.38
N ASP A 646 -27.28 18.47 4.45
CA ASP A 646 -26.62 19.55 3.70
C ASP A 646 -26.70 19.37 2.17
N ALA A 647 -26.80 18.13 1.69
CA ALA A 647 -27.01 17.80 0.27
C ALA A 647 -28.49 17.88 -0.16
N GLY A 648 -29.42 18.09 0.78
CA GLY A 648 -30.85 18.14 0.53
C GLY A 648 -31.52 16.76 0.52
N MET A 649 -30.88 15.74 1.08
CA MET A 649 -31.42 14.40 1.22
C MET A 649 -32.31 14.31 2.46
N VAL A 650 -33.46 13.65 2.35
CA VAL A 650 -34.34 13.37 3.48
C VAL A 650 -33.66 12.44 4.48
N ILE A 651 -33.58 12.87 5.75
CA ILE A 651 -32.90 12.12 6.82
C ILE A 651 -33.71 10.91 7.25
N ASP A 652 -35.02 11.07 7.41
CA ASP A 652 -35.95 9.99 7.78
C ASP A 652 -37.30 10.18 7.09
N LYS A 653 -37.58 9.30 6.11
CA LYS A 653 -38.82 9.33 5.34
C LYS A 653 -40.06 9.01 6.20
N GLN A 654 -39.93 8.17 7.24
CA GLN A 654 -41.06 7.77 8.08
C GLN A 654 -41.58 8.90 8.96
N ILE A 655 -40.71 9.84 9.34
CA ILE A 655 -41.12 10.99 10.14
C ILE A 655 -42.26 11.72 9.43
N PHE A 656 -42.15 11.98 8.12
CA PHE A 656 -43.14 12.76 7.39
C PHE A 656 -44.53 12.11 7.31
N PHE A 657 -44.62 10.78 7.23
CA PHE A 657 -45.91 10.08 7.23
C PHE A 657 -46.58 10.06 8.61
N ASN A 658 -45.78 10.07 9.68
CA ASN A 658 -46.27 9.97 11.06
C ASN A 658 -46.39 11.33 11.79
N LEU A 659 -45.97 12.44 11.15
CA LEU A 659 -45.92 13.75 11.77
C LEU A 659 -47.28 14.46 11.69
N PRO A 660 -48.01 14.62 12.82
CA PRO A 660 -49.22 15.42 12.79
C PRO A 660 -48.86 16.89 12.50
N GLN A 661 -49.66 17.57 11.69
CA GLN A 661 -49.41 18.94 11.23
C GLN A 661 -48.90 19.88 12.35
N LYS A 662 -49.53 19.85 13.54
CA LYS A 662 -49.17 20.68 14.69
C LYS A 662 -47.78 20.44 15.28
N LYS A 663 -47.14 19.30 14.97
CA LYS A 663 -45.78 18.95 15.40
C LYS A 663 -44.72 19.18 14.32
N PHE A 664 -45.12 19.57 13.10
CA PHE A 664 -44.17 19.92 12.04
C PHE A 664 -43.54 21.29 12.30
N LYS A 665 -42.27 21.32 12.69
CA LYS A 665 -41.63 22.57 13.15
C LYS A 665 -41.07 23.34 11.96
N LEU A 666 -41.64 24.50 11.68
CA LEU A 666 -41.11 25.46 10.71
C LEU A 666 -40.94 26.84 11.35
N ALA A 667 -40.16 27.72 10.71
CA ALA A 667 -40.06 29.12 11.13
C ALA A 667 -41.44 29.82 11.13
N PRO A 668 -41.66 30.83 11.99
CA PRO A 668 -42.96 31.50 12.12
C PRO A 668 -43.54 32.08 10.82
N GLU A 669 -42.68 32.48 9.88
CA GLU A 669 -43.08 32.95 8.55
C GLU A 669 -43.82 31.90 7.70
N PHE A 670 -43.56 30.60 7.92
CA PHE A 670 -44.22 29.50 7.23
C PHE A 670 -45.45 28.94 7.98
N TYR A 671 -45.85 29.54 9.10
CA TYR A 671 -46.91 29.01 9.98
C TYR A 671 -48.24 28.74 9.23
N TRP A 672 -48.64 29.65 8.33
CA TRP A 672 -49.87 29.48 7.54
C TRP A 672 -49.75 28.43 6.42
N TYR A 673 -48.53 28.13 5.99
CA TYR A 673 -48.22 27.16 4.93
C TYR A 673 -47.77 25.80 5.46
N GLN A 674 -47.70 25.62 6.78
CA GLN A 674 -47.23 24.40 7.44
C GLN A 674 -47.97 23.13 7.00
N GLY A 675 -49.29 23.20 6.77
CA GLY A 675 -50.05 22.09 6.19
C GLY A 675 -49.71 21.83 4.72
N PRO A 676 -49.90 22.83 3.85
CA PRO A 676 -49.58 22.69 2.42
C PRO A 676 -48.12 22.26 2.14
N ILE A 677 -47.14 22.70 2.92
CA ILE A 677 -45.73 22.29 2.81
C ILE A 677 -45.57 20.81 3.19
N LEU A 678 -46.18 20.39 4.30
CA LEU A 678 -46.14 18.99 4.72
C LEU A 678 -46.82 18.09 3.68
N GLU A 679 -47.97 18.51 3.14
CA GLU A 679 -48.68 17.80 2.07
C GLU A 679 -47.85 17.70 0.79
N ALA A 680 -47.12 18.74 0.39
CA ALA A 680 -46.25 18.70 -0.78
C ALA A 680 -45.09 17.71 -0.61
N ILE A 681 -44.48 17.66 0.59
CA ILE A 681 -43.41 16.70 0.90
C ILE A 681 -43.98 15.28 0.95
N GLN A 682 -45.12 15.08 1.60
CA GLN A 682 -45.80 13.79 1.67
C GLN A 682 -46.18 13.28 0.28
N ALA A 683 -46.71 14.14 -0.59
CA ALA A 683 -47.05 13.77 -1.96
C ALA A 683 -45.82 13.37 -2.79
N ALA A 684 -44.69 14.05 -2.61
CA ALA A 684 -43.43 13.70 -3.28
C ALA A 684 -42.88 12.35 -2.77
N LEU A 685 -42.95 12.11 -1.46
CA LEU A 685 -42.55 10.83 -0.86
C LEU A 685 -43.51 9.70 -1.20
N ASP A 686 -44.82 9.96 -1.30
CA ASP A 686 -45.83 9.00 -1.74
C ASP A 686 -45.61 8.60 -3.20
N ALA A 687 -45.34 9.57 -4.08
CA ALA A 687 -45.01 9.32 -5.48
C ALA A 687 -43.73 8.49 -5.65
N ASP A 688 -42.75 8.67 -4.76
CA ASP A 688 -41.57 7.82 -4.71
C ASP A 688 -41.87 6.45 -4.12
N ARG A 689 -42.68 6.38 -3.05
CA ARG A 689 -43.10 5.14 -2.38
C ARG A 689 -43.80 4.18 -3.33
N ILE A 690 -44.69 4.69 -4.19
CA ILE A 690 -45.43 3.87 -5.16
C ILE A 690 -44.49 3.00 -6.01
N LYS A 691 -43.30 3.48 -6.37
CA LYS A 691 -42.33 2.71 -7.17
C LYS A 691 -41.81 1.45 -6.47
N TYR A 692 -41.80 1.44 -5.14
CA TYR A 692 -41.28 0.34 -4.32
C TYR A 692 -42.38 -0.52 -3.71
N TYR A 693 -43.61 0.02 -3.64
CA TYR A 693 -44.79 -0.63 -3.07
C TYR A 693 -45.70 -1.22 -4.16
N HIS A 694 -45.14 -1.49 -5.33
CA HIS A 694 -45.85 -1.99 -6.49
C HIS A 694 -45.25 -3.33 -6.91
N ILE A 695 -46.12 -4.31 -7.12
CA ILE A 695 -45.82 -5.63 -7.65
C ILE A 695 -46.70 -5.83 -8.87
N ASP A 696 -46.10 -6.25 -9.96
CA ASP A 696 -46.71 -6.57 -11.25
C ASP A 696 -46.11 -7.87 -11.79
N SER A 697 -46.56 -8.33 -12.95
CA SER A 697 -46.01 -9.54 -13.57
C SER A 697 -44.53 -9.38 -13.97
N GLU A 698 -44.03 -8.17 -14.19
CA GLU A 698 -42.64 -7.91 -14.57
C GLU A 698 -41.70 -8.07 -13.37
N THR A 699 -42.06 -7.54 -12.21
CA THR A 699 -41.34 -7.73 -10.94
C THR A 699 -41.33 -9.19 -10.47
N LEU A 700 -42.32 -9.99 -10.87
CA LEU A 700 -42.38 -11.43 -10.60
C LEU A 700 -41.72 -12.29 -11.69
N ALA A 701 -41.29 -11.69 -12.80
CA ALA A 701 -40.82 -12.42 -13.98
C ALA A 701 -39.60 -13.30 -13.69
N ASP A 702 -38.62 -12.80 -12.92
CA ASP A 702 -37.42 -13.56 -12.58
C ASP A 702 -37.74 -14.81 -11.75
N ILE A 703 -38.67 -14.69 -10.81
CA ILE A 703 -39.13 -15.82 -9.97
C ILE A 703 -39.88 -16.83 -10.85
N ALA A 704 -40.79 -16.33 -11.70
CA ALA A 704 -41.54 -17.15 -12.64
C ALA A 704 -40.61 -17.90 -13.60
N GLU A 705 -39.55 -17.23 -14.06
CA GLU A 705 -38.57 -17.79 -14.98
C GLU A 705 -37.75 -18.91 -14.34
N GLU A 706 -37.34 -18.76 -13.08
CA GLU A 706 -36.67 -19.86 -12.34
C GLU A 706 -37.60 -21.08 -12.21
N ILE A 707 -38.85 -20.86 -11.80
CA ILE A 707 -39.83 -21.95 -11.62
C ILE A 707 -40.08 -22.67 -12.94
N VAL A 708 -40.35 -21.94 -14.01
CA VAL A 708 -40.68 -22.53 -15.31
C VAL A 708 -39.46 -23.18 -15.96
N ALA A 709 -38.26 -22.62 -15.77
CA ALA A 709 -37.03 -23.25 -16.20
C ALA A 709 -36.79 -24.60 -15.50
N GLU A 710 -37.09 -24.69 -14.20
CA GLU A 710 -37.04 -25.95 -13.46
C GLU A 710 -38.10 -26.96 -13.91
N MET A 711 -39.35 -26.52 -14.11
CA MET A 711 -40.42 -27.37 -14.66
C MET A 711 -40.03 -27.95 -16.02
N CYS A 712 -39.56 -27.08 -16.91
CA CYS A 712 -39.13 -27.45 -18.26
C CYS A 712 -37.98 -28.46 -18.20
N PHE A 713 -36.94 -28.17 -17.39
CA PHE A 713 -35.82 -29.08 -17.22
C PHE A 713 -36.25 -30.45 -16.68
N ASN A 714 -37.15 -30.50 -15.68
CA ASN A 714 -37.62 -31.76 -15.13
C ASN A 714 -38.42 -32.59 -16.15
N ALA A 715 -39.29 -31.94 -16.94
CA ALA A 715 -40.03 -32.60 -18.01
C ALA A 715 -39.09 -33.16 -19.09
N VAL A 716 -38.13 -32.34 -19.55
CA VAL A 716 -37.13 -32.75 -20.53
C VAL A 716 -36.23 -33.86 -19.99
N GLN A 717 -35.81 -33.76 -18.73
CA GLN A 717 -34.95 -34.75 -18.06
C GLN A 717 -35.62 -36.12 -17.89
N ALA A 718 -36.95 -36.16 -17.71
CA ALA A 718 -37.68 -37.40 -17.50
C ALA A 718 -37.78 -38.27 -18.76
N GLU A 719 -37.89 -37.64 -19.94
CA GLU A 719 -38.22 -38.33 -21.19
C GLU A 719 -37.11 -38.27 -22.25
N TYR A 720 -36.30 -37.21 -22.25
CA TYR A 720 -35.36 -36.93 -23.35
C TYR A 720 -33.88 -36.94 -22.96
N LEU A 721 -33.54 -36.80 -21.68
CA LEU A 721 -32.14 -36.73 -21.23
C LEU A 721 -31.69 -37.99 -20.48
N GLU A 722 -30.43 -38.37 -20.68
CA GLU A 722 -29.69 -39.35 -19.90
C GLU A 722 -28.39 -38.68 -19.41
N ASP A 723 -28.13 -38.72 -18.10
CA ASP A 723 -27.01 -38.03 -17.44
C ASP A 723 -26.86 -36.53 -17.81
N GLY A 724 -27.98 -35.84 -18.05
CA GLY A 724 -28.02 -34.41 -18.39
C GLY A 724 -27.67 -34.07 -19.84
N THR A 725 -27.55 -35.09 -20.72
CA THR A 725 -27.36 -34.94 -22.17
C THR A 725 -28.52 -35.55 -22.93
N ILE A 726 -28.75 -35.14 -24.18
CA ILE A 726 -29.80 -35.74 -25.02
C ILE A 726 -29.45 -37.21 -25.25
N SER A 727 -30.36 -38.11 -24.85
CA SER A 727 -30.14 -39.55 -24.91
C SER A 727 -29.93 -40.01 -26.35
N GLU A 728 -29.16 -41.08 -26.55
CA GLU A 728 -28.78 -41.55 -27.89
C GLU A 728 -30.01 -41.81 -28.78
N SER A 729 -31.09 -42.37 -28.21
CA SER A 729 -32.34 -42.63 -28.92
C SER A 729 -33.11 -41.39 -29.36
N GLN A 730 -32.82 -40.21 -28.78
CA GLN A 730 -33.54 -38.96 -29.03
C GLN A 730 -32.75 -37.97 -29.88
N ARG A 731 -31.49 -38.26 -30.23
CA ARG A 731 -30.65 -37.36 -31.04
C ARG A 731 -31.24 -37.08 -32.41
N ASP A 732 -31.68 -38.12 -33.12
CA ASP A 732 -32.36 -37.98 -34.42
C ASP A 732 -33.68 -37.21 -34.32
N PHE A 733 -34.36 -37.31 -33.17
CA PHE A 733 -35.61 -36.60 -32.92
C PHE A 733 -35.40 -35.08 -32.93
N PHE A 734 -34.39 -34.58 -32.21
CA PHE A 734 -34.08 -33.14 -32.16
C PHE A 734 -33.27 -32.63 -33.37
N ALA A 735 -32.63 -33.53 -34.13
CA ALA A 735 -31.96 -33.18 -35.38
C ALA A 735 -32.93 -32.90 -36.54
N ASN A 736 -34.17 -33.38 -36.47
CA ASN A 736 -35.19 -33.16 -37.50
C ASN A 736 -36.19 -32.05 -37.08
N PRO A 737 -36.19 -30.87 -37.76
CA PRO A 737 -37.08 -29.76 -37.42
C PRO A 737 -38.57 -30.09 -37.48
N ASP A 738 -38.98 -31.05 -38.32
CA ASP A 738 -40.38 -31.43 -38.49
C ASP A 738 -40.99 -32.04 -37.21
N ASN A 739 -40.15 -32.60 -36.33
CA ASN A 739 -40.57 -33.18 -35.06
C ASN A 739 -41.01 -32.14 -34.01
N SER A 740 -40.75 -30.85 -34.27
CA SER A 740 -41.21 -29.76 -33.40
C SER A 740 -42.74 -29.73 -33.26
N ALA A 741 -43.49 -30.26 -34.23
CA ALA A 741 -44.96 -30.31 -34.17
C ALA A 741 -45.49 -31.40 -33.23
N THR A 742 -44.69 -32.41 -32.92
CA THR A 742 -45.04 -33.55 -32.06
C THR A 742 -44.39 -33.50 -30.68
N PHE A 743 -43.51 -32.52 -30.44
CA PHE A 743 -42.87 -32.31 -29.14
C PHE A 743 -43.86 -31.68 -28.16
N ASP A 744 -44.03 -32.32 -27.00
CA ASP A 744 -44.94 -31.89 -25.96
C ASP A 744 -44.33 -32.10 -24.57
N LEU A 745 -44.45 -31.09 -23.71
CA LEU A 745 -43.96 -31.09 -22.32
C LEU A 745 -45.09 -31.05 -21.30
N GLY A 746 -46.33 -31.20 -21.75
CA GLY A 746 -47.53 -31.25 -20.90
C GLY A 746 -48.32 -29.95 -20.88
N ARG A 747 -49.44 -29.95 -20.14
CA ARG A 747 -50.54 -28.96 -20.25
C ARG A 747 -50.15 -27.50 -19.98
N TYR A 748 -49.08 -27.25 -19.20
CA TYR A 748 -48.59 -25.88 -19.00
C TYR A 748 -48.05 -25.28 -20.31
N PHE A 749 -47.36 -26.09 -21.13
CA PHE A 749 -46.62 -25.63 -22.30
C PHE A 749 -47.52 -25.56 -23.53
N THR A 750 -47.86 -24.34 -23.95
CA THR A 750 -48.58 -24.12 -25.21
C THR A 750 -47.75 -24.58 -26.41
N PRO A 751 -48.34 -24.81 -27.59
CA PRO A 751 -47.58 -25.18 -28.79
C PRO A 751 -46.43 -24.21 -29.12
N GLY A 752 -46.59 -22.91 -28.85
CA GLY A 752 -45.53 -21.93 -29.02
C GLY A 752 -44.39 -22.09 -28.00
N PHE A 753 -44.71 -22.45 -26.75
CA PHE A 753 -43.70 -22.73 -25.72
C PHE A 753 -42.93 -24.02 -26.04
N ASN A 754 -43.63 -25.08 -26.46
CA ASN A 754 -43.02 -26.33 -26.92
C ASN A 754 -42.07 -26.07 -28.10
N GLN A 755 -42.46 -25.24 -29.08
CA GLN A 755 -41.58 -24.84 -30.19
C GLN A 755 -40.31 -24.10 -29.72
N ALA A 756 -40.43 -23.17 -28.77
CA ALA A 756 -39.28 -22.44 -28.24
C ALA A 756 -38.29 -23.38 -27.51
N VAL A 757 -38.81 -24.30 -26.71
CA VAL A 757 -37.99 -25.29 -26.01
C VAL A 757 -37.37 -26.29 -26.98
N PHE A 758 -38.13 -26.77 -27.98
CA PHE A 758 -37.59 -27.65 -29.03
C PHE A 758 -36.46 -26.98 -29.80
N ALA A 759 -36.62 -25.71 -30.19
CA ALA A 759 -35.57 -24.96 -30.88
C ALA A 759 -34.29 -24.86 -30.04
N GLN A 760 -34.43 -24.67 -28.72
CA GLN A 760 -33.29 -24.63 -27.80
C GLN A 760 -32.58 -25.99 -27.70
N LEU A 761 -33.32 -27.09 -27.58
CA LEU A 761 -32.75 -28.45 -27.54
C LEU A 761 -32.13 -28.86 -28.88
N ALA A 762 -32.78 -28.52 -29.99
CA ALA A 762 -32.25 -28.74 -31.34
C ALA A 762 -30.94 -27.96 -31.57
N ALA A 763 -30.82 -26.74 -31.03
CA ALA A 763 -29.56 -25.99 -31.09
C ALA A 763 -28.43 -26.68 -30.29
N ILE A 764 -28.74 -27.22 -29.11
CA ILE A 764 -27.79 -28.02 -28.30
C ILE A 764 -27.39 -29.30 -29.05
N GLN A 765 -28.34 -30.01 -29.66
CA GLN A 765 -28.06 -31.20 -30.47
C GLN A 765 -27.18 -30.85 -31.69
N GLN A 766 -27.46 -29.73 -32.37
CA GLN A 766 -26.67 -29.29 -33.51
C GLN A 766 -25.22 -28.91 -33.12
N TRP A 767 -25.02 -28.45 -31.88
CA TRP A 767 -23.68 -28.29 -31.31
C TRP A 767 -23.04 -29.67 -31.11
N PHE A 768 -23.73 -30.60 -30.45
CA PHE A 768 -23.24 -31.96 -30.20
C PHE A 768 -22.78 -32.66 -31.51
N ASP A 769 -23.61 -32.63 -32.55
CA ASP A 769 -23.34 -33.25 -33.85
C ASP A 769 -22.12 -32.67 -34.57
N ARG A 770 -21.76 -31.39 -34.32
CA ARG A 770 -20.60 -30.75 -34.94
C ARG A 770 -19.28 -31.17 -34.32
N HIS A 771 -19.31 -31.72 -33.10
CA HIS A 771 -18.11 -31.97 -32.29
C HIS A 771 -17.88 -33.45 -32.00
N HIS A 772 -18.75 -34.31 -32.50
CA HIS A 772 -18.61 -35.76 -32.45
C HIS A 772 -18.53 -36.31 -33.86
N LEU A 773 -17.93 -37.49 -34.00
CA LEU A 773 -18.06 -38.26 -35.23
C LEU A 773 -19.54 -38.70 -35.33
N THR A 774 -20.23 -38.30 -36.40
CA THR A 774 -21.66 -38.59 -36.57
C THR A 774 -21.91 -39.75 -37.51
N ASP A 775 -23.01 -40.46 -37.27
CA ASP A 775 -23.52 -41.53 -38.13
C ASP A 775 -23.75 -41.04 -39.55
N LYS A 776 -24.20 -39.79 -39.71
CA LYS A 776 -24.37 -39.16 -41.01
C LYS A 776 -23.04 -38.98 -41.76
N ALA A 777 -21.97 -38.60 -41.06
CA ALA A 777 -20.64 -38.47 -41.65
C ALA A 777 -20.07 -39.83 -42.07
N LEU A 778 -20.30 -40.87 -41.26
CA LEU A 778 -19.88 -42.25 -41.56
C LEU A 778 -20.74 -42.93 -42.62
N ALA A 779 -22.04 -42.70 -42.64
CA ALA A 779 -22.96 -43.18 -43.67
C ALA A 779 -22.65 -42.56 -45.04
N ALA A 780 -22.14 -41.33 -45.08
CA ALA A 780 -21.65 -40.70 -46.31
C ALA A 780 -20.43 -41.43 -46.92
N LEU A 781 -19.72 -42.23 -46.13
CA LEU A 781 -18.66 -43.14 -46.60
C LEU A 781 -19.22 -44.46 -47.18
N GLY A 782 -20.54 -44.65 -47.15
CA GLY A 782 -21.22 -45.85 -47.64
C GLY A 782 -21.30 -47.00 -46.63
N LEU A 783 -21.07 -46.72 -45.34
CA LEU A 783 -21.24 -47.68 -44.25
C LEU A 783 -22.72 -47.85 -43.88
N ASP A 784 -23.15 -49.09 -43.66
CA ASP A 784 -24.49 -49.38 -43.14
C ASP A 784 -24.57 -49.22 -41.61
N PRO A 785 -25.77 -49.13 -41.00
CA PRO A 785 -25.91 -48.88 -39.56
C PRO A 785 -25.21 -49.92 -38.65
N ASN A 786 -25.16 -51.19 -39.06
CA ASN A 786 -24.47 -52.22 -38.27
C ASN A 786 -22.95 -52.07 -38.38
N ALA A 787 -22.45 -51.68 -39.56
CA ALA A 787 -21.05 -51.37 -39.78
C ALA A 787 -20.63 -50.11 -39.01
N ILE A 788 -21.49 -49.11 -38.87
CA ILE A 788 -21.22 -47.90 -38.07
C ILE A 788 -21.12 -48.25 -36.58
N ALA A 789 -22.08 -48.99 -36.03
CA ALA A 789 -22.07 -49.41 -34.62
C ALA A 789 -20.83 -50.24 -34.24
N ASN A 790 -20.41 -51.15 -35.13
CA ASN A 790 -19.17 -51.92 -34.94
C ASN A 790 -17.92 -51.03 -35.02
N LEU A 791 -17.90 -50.01 -35.88
CA LEU A 791 -16.79 -49.08 -36.00
C LEU A 791 -16.61 -48.25 -34.73
N TYR A 792 -17.69 -47.71 -34.14
CA TYR A 792 -17.60 -47.02 -32.85
C TYR A 792 -17.04 -47.92 -31.75
N SER A 793 -17.54 -49.15 -31.65
CA SER A 793 -17.06 -50.12 -30.65
C SER A 793 -15.54 -50.34 -30.76
N LEU A 794 -15.00 -50.42 -31.98
CA LEU A 794 -13.57 -50.56 -32.23
C LEU A 794 -12.79 -49.27 -31.93
N LEU A 795 -13.30 -48.11 -32.35
CA LEU A 795 -12.69 -46.81 -32.08
C LEU A 795 -12.57 -46.52 -30.58
N VAL A 796 -13.60 -46.88 -29.81
CA VAL A 796 -13.60 -46.78 -28.34
C VAL A 796 -12.63 -47.81 -27.73
N GLN A 797 -12.66 -49.06 -28.21
CA GLN A 797 -11.75 -50.10 -27.73
C GLN A 797 -10.27 -49.76 -27.96
N ASP A 798 -9.95 -49.15 -29.10
CA ASP A 798 -8.60 -48.73 -29.46
C ASP A 798 -8.19 -47.38 -28.82
N GLY A 799 -9.11 -46.75 -28.08
CA GLY A 799 -8.91 -45.49 -27.36
C GLY A 799 -8.71 -44.30 -28.29
N PHE A 800 -9.35 -44.31 -29.47
CA PHE A 800 -9.44 -43.18 -30.38
C PHE A 800 -10.66 -42.30 -30.09
N LEU A 801 -11.71 -42.88 -29.49
CA LEU A 801 -12.90 -42.19 -29.00
C LEU A 801 -13.17 -42.58 -27.53
N ASP A 802 -13.81 -41.68 -26.78
CA ASP A 802 -14.42 -41.97 -25.48
C ASP A 802 -15.81 -42.61 -25.65
N THR A 803 -16.42 -43.06 -24.55
CA THR A 803 -17.72 -43.75 -24.56
C THR A 803 -18.88 -42.89 -25.08
N ASP A 804 -18.72 -41.57 -25.09
CA ASP A 804 -19.66 -40.60 -25.66
C ASP A 804 -19.40 -40.30 -27.16
N HIS A 805 -18.44 -41.01 -27.77
CA HIS A 805 -17.95 -40.83 -29.14
C HIS A 805 -17.19 -39.52 -29.38
N SER A 806 -16.73 -38.84 -28.31
CA SER A 806 -15.82 -37.71 -28.40
C SER A 806 -14.37 -38.17 -28.59
N ILE A 807 -13.50 -37.31 -29.12
CA ILE A 807 -12.07 -37.62 -29.23
C ILE A 807 -11.40 -37.22 -27.89
N PRO A 808 -10.70 -38.14 -27.21
CA PRO A 808 -10.00 -37.81 -25.97
C PRO A 808 -8.97 -36.69 -26.18
N PRO A 809 -8.83 -35.72 -25.27
CA PRO A 809 -7.92 -34.58 -25.45
C PRO A 809 -6.48 -34.99 -25.77
N GLU A 810 -5.97 -36.07 -25.15
CA GLU A 810 -4.63 -36.59 -25.42
C GLU A 810 -4.43 -37.12 -26.85
N ARG A 811 -5.52 -37.37 -27.60
CA ARG A 811 -5.49 -37.84 -28.98
C ARG A 811 -5.57 -36.73 -30.01
N TYR A 812 -5.86 -35.48 -29.63
CA TYR A 812 -5.90 -34.36 -30.58
C TYR A 812 -4.58 -34.21 -31.34
N ALA A 813 -3.43 -34.22 -30.66
CA ALA A 813 -2.13 -34.10 -31.31
C ALA A 813 -1.87 -35.20 -32.36
N TYR A 814 -2.41 -36.40 -32.13
CA TYR A 814 -2.31 -37.52 -33.06
C TYR A 814 -3.11 -37.25 -34.35
N PHE A 815 -4.37 -36.82 -34.24
CA PHE A 815 -5.22 -36.56 -35.40
C PHE A 815 -4.87 -35.26 -36.15
N LEU A 816 -4.32 -34.26 -35.45
CA LEU A 816 -3.81 -33.03 -36.07
C LEU A 816 -2.57 -33.28 -36.95
N THR A 817 -1.81 -34.34 -36.68
CA THR A 817 -0.64 -34.71 -37.47
C THR A 817 -1.05 -35.52 -38.71
N VAL A 818 -1.15 -34.85 -39.87
CA VAL A 818 -1.62 -35.45 -41.14
C VAL A 818 -0.90 -36.75 -41.54
N ASN A 819 0.40 -36.88 -41.24
CA ASN A 819 1.17 -38.09 -41.60
C ASN A 819 0.72 -39.35 -40.85
N ASN A 820 0.04 -39.20 -39.71
CA ASN A 820 -0.50 -40.34 -38.96
C ASN A 820 -1.63 -41.06 -39.72
N ALA A 821 -2.22 -40.42 -40.75
CA ALA A 821 -3.14 -41.07 -41.69
C ALA A 821 -2.51 -42.26 -42.42
N LEU A 822 -1.17 -42.30 -42.55
CA LEU A 822 -0.45 -43.40 -43.20
C LEU A 822 -0.30 -44.62 -42.30
N THR A 823 -0.40 -44.44 -40.99
CA THR A 823 -0.22 -45.48 -39.97
C THR A 823 -1.51 -45.83 -39.24
N PHE A 824 -2.56 -45.02 -39.38
CA PHE A 824 -3.88 -45.27 -38.83
C PHE A 824 -4.52 -46.51 -39.48
N SER A 825 -5.01 -47.42 -38.64
CA SER A 825 -5.58 -48.70 -39.06
C SER A 825 -6.62 -49.14 -38.05
N ILE A 826 -7.78 -49.56 -38.56
CA ILE A 826 -8.84 -50.23 -37.79
C ILE A 826 -9.11 -51.58 -38.44
N SER A 827 -9.01 -52.64 -37.63
CA SER A 827 -9.21 -54.01 -38.08
C SER A 827 -10.61 -54.21 -38.66
N GLY A 828 -10.72 -54.62 -39.92
CA GLY A 828 -11.99 -54.84 -40.61
C GLY A 828 -12.52 -53.66 -41.43
N TYR A 829 -11.83 -52.51 -41.39
CA TYR A 829 -12.19 -51.29 -42.13
C TYR A 829 -11.03 -50.76 -42.99
N ASP A 830 -10.19 -51.67 -43.50
CA ASP A 830 -8.93 -51.34 -44.18
C ASP A 830 -9.10 -50.37 -45.37
N ASP A 831 -10.20 -50.51 -46.11
CA ASP A 831 -10.54 -49.67 -47.27
C ASP A 831 -10.98 -48.25 -46.87
N TYR A 832 -11.40 -48.04 -45.62
CA TYR A 832 -11.95 -46.77 -45.10
C TYR A 832 -11.02 -46.04 -44.13
N ASN A 833 -9.88 -46.62 -43.76
CA ASN A 833 -8.96 -46.08 -42.74
C ASN A 833 -8.60 -44.60 -42.96
N LYS A 834 -8.29 -44.20 -44.20
CA LYS A 834 -7.96 -42.79 -44.51
C LYS A 834 -9.16 -41.86 -44.36
N ASP A 835 -10.32 -42.30 -44.83
CA ASP A 835 -11.55 -41.49 -44.78
C ASP A 835 -12.01 -41.30 -43.32
N ILE A 836 -11.95 -42.37 -42.51
CA ILE A 836 -12.21 -42.32 -41.07
C ILE A 836 -11.21 -41.40 -40.36
N PHE A 837 -9.91 -41.51 -40.68
CA PHE A 837 -8.89 -40.61 -40.11
C PHE A 837 -9.18 -39.14 -40.45
N PHE A 838 -9.53 -38.82 -41.71
CA PHE A 838 -9.81 -37.45 -42.10
C PHE A 838 -11.12 -36.91 -41.51
N ALA A 839 -12.12 -37.77 -41.25
CA ALA A 839 -13.31 -37.40 -40.50
C ALA A 839 -12.96 -37.01 -39.04
N LEU A 840 -12.20 -37.85 -38.33
CA LEU A 840 -11.71 -37.57 -36.98
C LEU A 840 -10.79 -36.34 -36.93
N GLN A 841 -9.94 -36.17 -37.93
CA GLN A 841 -9.10 -34.97 -38.06
C GLN A 841 -9.93 -33.69 -38.27
N GLY A 842 -11.06 -33.77 -38.97
CA GLY A 842 -11.99 -32.65 -39.12
C GLY A 842 -12.52 -32.17 -37.77
N VAL A 843 -12.99 -33.11 -36.95
CA VAL A 843 -13.49 -32.85 -35.59
C VAL A 843 -12.37 -32.28 -34.70
N ALA A 844 -11.18 -32.91 -34.71
CA ALA A 844 -10.05 -32.45 -33.90
C ALA A 844 -9.57 -31.03 -34.25
N LYS A 845 -9.60 -30.65 -35.54
CA LYS A 845 -9.25 -29.28 -35.98
C LYS A 845 -10.24 -28.23 -35.50
N ASP A 846 -11.54 -28.52 -35.58
CA ASP A 846 -12.59 -27.60 -35.09
C ASP A 846 -12.49 -27.41 -33.57
N MET A 847 -12.28 -28.51 -32.82
CA MET A 847 -12.03 -28.47 -31.37
C MET A 847 -10.80 -27.64 -30.99
N GLN A 848 -9.67 -27.86 -31.65
CA GLN A 848 -8.46 -27.07 -31.37
C GLN A 848 -8.68 -25.59 -31.66
N GLN A 849 -9.30 -25.25 -32.79
CA GLN A 849 -9.56 -23.85 -33.16
C GLN A 849 -10.41 -23.14 -32.11
N ARG A 850 -11.44 -23.80 -31.60
CA ARG A 850 -12.34 -23.28 -30.57
C ARG A 850 -11.64 -23.14 -29.22
N GLN A 851 -10.84 -24.12 -28.83
CA GLN A 851 -10.02 -24.04 -27.62
C GLN A 851 -9.07 -22.85 -27.68
N ASP A 852 -8.37 -22.67 -28.81
CA ASP A 852 -7.46 -21.55 -29.02
C ASP A 852 -8.19 -20.18 -29.02
N GLU A 853 -9.43 -20.11 -29.51
CA GLU A 853 -10.27 -18.90 -29.42
C GLU A 853 -10.58 -18.53 -27.97
N ILE A 854 -10.98 -19.49 -27.13
CA ILE A 854 -11.26 -19.26 -25.70
C ILE A 854 -9.98 -18.82 -24.96
N VAL A 855 -8.86 -19.51 -25.17
CA VAL A 855 -7.58 -19.18 -24.55
C VAL A 855 -7.09 -17.80 -24.99
N THR A 856 -7.24 -17.46 -26.27
CA THR A 856 -6.89 -16.14 -26.80
C THR A 856 -7.78 -15.05 -26.21
N ALA A 857 -9.09 -15.29 -26.08
CA ALA A 857 -10.01 -14.35 -25.45
C ALA A 857 -9.63 -14.09 -23.98
N LEU A 858 -9.35 -15.14 -23.20
CA LEU A 858 -8.89 -15.01 -21.80
C LEU A 858 -7.57 -14.24 -21.68
N LYS A 859 -6.60 -14.57 -22.54
CA LYS A 859 -5.31 -13.85 -22.58
C LYS A 859 -5.52 -12.38 -22.91
N GLY A 860 -6.41 -12.08 -23.85
CA GLY A 860 -6.77 -10.72 -24.24
C GLY A 860 -7.43 -9.96 -23.09
N VAL A 861 -8.37 -10.57 -22.38
CA VAL A 861 -9.03 -9.94 -21.21
C VAL A 861 -8.01 -9.63 -20.12
N ALA A 862 -7.16 -10.60 -19.73
CA ALA A 862 -6.14 -10.37 -18.70
C ALA A 862 -5.16 -9.25 -19.09
N ALA A 863 -4.66 -9.27 -20.33
CA ALA A 863 -3.74 -8.24 -20.82
C ALA A 863 -4.40 -6.84 -20.88
N ASN A 864 -5.67 -6.77 -21.29
CA ASN A 864 -6.41 -5.51 -21.33
C ASN A 864 -6.68 -4.96 -19.92
N GLN A 865 -7.01 -5.84 -18.96
CA GLN A 865 -7.20 -5.47 -17.55
C GLN A 865 -5.90 -4.90 -16.97
N GLU A 866 -4.76 -5.58 -17.18
CA GLU A 866 -3.46 -5.11 -16.69
C GLU A 866 -3.03 -3.79 -17.37
N SER A 867 -3.17 -3.67 -18.69
CA SER A 867 -2.87 -2.42 -19.40
C SER A 867 -3.72 -1.26 -18.88
N ALA A 868 -5.02 -1.46 -18.69
CA ALA A 868 -5.92 -0.41 -18.20
C ALA A 868 -5.54 0.06 -16.79
N VAL A 869 -5.15 -0.86 -15.91
CA VAL A 869 -4.64 -0.54 -14.57
C VAL A 869 -3.36 0.28 -14.66
N MET A 870 -2.37 -0.19 -15.43
CA MET A 870 -1.07 0.51 -15.54
C MET A 870 -1.20 1.87 -16.22
N ASP A 871 -2.00 1.98 -17.28
CA ASP A 871 -2.21 3.24 -18.02
C ASP A 871 -2.95 4.27 -17.17
N THR A 872 -3.90 3.84 -16.33
CA THR A 872 -4.61 4.74 -15.40
C THR A 872 -3.67 5.26 -14.31
N LEU A 873 -2.86 4.39 -13.70
CA LEU A 873 -1.86 4.80 -12.71
C LEU A 873 -0.78 5.70 -13.32
N ALA A 874 -0.29 5.34 -14.51
CA ALA A 874 0.69 6.12 -15.27
C ALA A 874 0.16 7.53 -15.57
N GLY A 875 -1.09 7.63 -16.01
CA GLY A 875 -1.77 8.91 -16.23
C GLY A 875 -1.94 9.73 -14.95
N GLY A 876 -2.34 9.09 -13.85
CA GLY A 876 -2.52 9.75 -12.54
C GLY A 876 -1.22 10.28 -11.93
N PHE A 877 -0.11 9.57 -12.11
CA PHE A 877 1.20 9.97 -11.60
C PHE A 877 2.08 10.74 -12.60
N GLU A 878 1.63 10.87 -13.85
CA GLU A 878 2.36 11.47 -14.98
C GLU A 878 3.75 10.83 -15.20
N ILE A 879 3.76 9.50 -15.31
CA ILE A 879 4.94 8.69 -15.65
C ILE A 879 4.58 7.71 -16.77
N ASP A 880 5.55 7.05 -17.39
CA ASP A 880 5.26 6.03 -18.39
C ASP A 880 4.76 4.71 -17.76
N SER A 881 3.95 3.98 -18.54
CA SER A 881 3.27 2.74 -18.12
C SER A 881 4.26 1.62 -17.73
N GLU A 882 5.44 1.57 -18.34
CA GLU A 882 6.44 0.54 -18.02
C GLU A 882 7.16 0.85 -16.71
N SER A 883 7.56 2.11 -16.47
CA SER A 883 8.16 2.52 -15.20
C SER A 883 7.23 2.28 -14.00
N ILE A 884 5.94 2.63 -14.11
CA ILE A 884 4.99 2.38 -13.02
C ILE A 884 4.77 0.88 -12.78
N ARG A 885 4.72 0.08 -13.86
CA ARG A 885 4.62 -1.39 -13.77
C ARG A 885 5.80 -1.99 -13.00
N ILE A 886 7.02 -1.53 -13.29
CA ILE A 886 8.24 -1.95 -12.59
C ILE A 886 8.18 -1.56 -11.11
N ILE A 887 7.85 -0.30 -10.80
CA ILE A 887 7.74 0.19 -9.41
C ILE A 887 6.71 -0.65 -8.63
N CYS A 888 5.52 -0.84 -9.18
CA CYS A 888 4.48 -1.67 -8.57
C CYS A 888 4.92 -3.13 -8.41
N GLY A 889 5.61 -3.70 -9.41
CA GLY A 889 6.23 -5.02 -9.36
C GLY A 889 7.09 -5.20 -8.10
N TYR A 890 8.07 -4.33 -7.89
CA TYR A 890 8.95 -4.44 -6.73
C TYR A 890 8.25 -4.17 -5.39
N LEU A 891 7.33 -3.20 -5.33
CA LEU A 891 6.62 -2.86 -4.10
C LEU A 891 5.64 -3.96 -3.64
N PHE A 892 5.02 -4.64 -4.59
CA PHE A 892 4.11 -5.76 -4.31
C PHE A 892 4.79 -7.13 -4.40
N TYR A 893 6.13 -7.18 -4.36
CA TYR A 893 6.92 -8.41 -4.34
C TYR A 893 6.72 -9.32 -5.56
N ASN A 894 6.58 -8.71 -6.74
CA ASN A 894 6.37 -9.34 -8.04
C ASN A 894 5.23 -10.37 -8.00
N PRO A 895 3.98 -9.92 -7.77
CA PRO A 895 2.84 -10.81 -7.69
C PRO A 895 2.54 -11.44 -9.05
N ALA A 896 1.79 -12.54 -9.05
CA ALA A 896 1.36 -13.19 -10.31
C ALA A 896 0.47 -12.28 -11.18
N SER A 897 -0.27 -11.36 -10.57
CA SER A 897 -1.08 -10.35 -11.26
C SER A 897 -1.03 -9.03 -10.51
N LEU A 898 -0.43 -8.01 -11.11
CA LEU A 898 -0.46 -6.65 -10.58
C LEU A 898 -1.86 -6.04 -10.64
N ALA A 899 -2.62 -6.37 -11.70
CA ALA A 899 -3.99 -5.92 -11.87
C ALA A 899 -4.85 -6.33 -10.67
N GLU A 900 -4.74 -7.58 -10.21
CA GLU A 900 -5.51 -8.07 -9.07
C GLU A 900 -5.15 -7.34 -7.77
N VAL A 901 -3.85 -7.22 -7.46
CA VAL A 901 -3.37 -6.59 -6.23
C VAL A 901 -3.86 -5.14 -6.10
N LEU A 902 -4.01 -4.45 -7.22
CA LEU A 902 -4.50 -3.07 -7.27
C LEU A 902 -6.03 -2.97 -7.34
N LEU A 903 -6.68 -3.86 -8.09
CA LEU A 903 -8.12 -3.83 -8.32
C LEU A 903 -8.94 -4.32 -7.13
N VAL A 904 -8.52 -5.38 -6.44
CA VAL A 904 -9.35 -5.95 -5.37
C VAL A 904 -9.60 -4.94 -4.24
N PRO A 905 -8.58 -4.28 -3.66
CA PRO A 905 -8.83 -3.28 -2.62
C PRO A 905 -9.62 -2.08 -3.14
N ALA A 906 -9.36 -1.65 -4.39
CA ALA A 906 -10.10 -0.57 -5.02
C ALA A 906 -11.60 -0.90 -5.19
N LEU A 907 -11.93 -2.10 -5.67
CA LEU A 907 -13.31 -2.56 -5.85
C LEU A 907 -14.03 -2.76 -4.51
N ALA A 908 -13.32 -3.21 -3.47
CA ALA A 908 -13.87 -3.31 -2.12
C ALA A 908 -14.24 -1.94 -1.50
N SER A 909 -13.62 -0.85 -1.99
CA SER A 909 -13.86 0.52 -1.53
C SER A 909 -14.97 1.27 -2.30
N VAL A 910 -15.63 0.61 -3.26
CA VAL A 910 -16.70 1.20 -4.06
C VAL A 910 -17.97 1.38 -3.22
N GLY A 911 -18.46 2.62 -3.17
CA GLY A 911 -19.71 2.99 -2.49
C GLY A 911 -20.97 2.57 -3.24
N PRO A 912 -22.17 2.76 -2.65
CA PRO A 912 -23.45 2.43 -3.27
C PRO A 912 -23.72 3.17 -4.60
N ASP A 913 -23.04 4.29 -4.83
CA ASP A 913 -23.09 5.11 -6.05
C ASP A 913 -22.15 4.59 -7.16
N GLY A 914 -21.43 3.49 -6.93
CA GLY A 914 -20.52 2.89 -7.89
C GLY A 914 -19.17 3.60 -8.00
N ARG A 915 -18.82 4.46 -7.04
CA ARG A 915 -17.58 5.24 -7.03
C ARG A 915 -16.73 5.01 -5.79
N VAL A 916 -15.42 5.26 -5.92
CA VAL A 916 -14.50 5.26 -4.77
C VAL A 916 -14.50 6.66 -4.14
N SER A 917 -14.94 6.75 -2.89
CA SER A 917 -15.05 8.02 -2.14
C SER A 917 -14.06 8.15 -0.99
N ALA A 918 -13.38 7.07 -0.64
CA ALA A 918 -12.34 7.02 0.39
C ALA A 918 -11.28 5.98 0.00
N LEU A 919 -10.09 6.06 0.60
CA LEU A 919 -9.09 5.00 0.47
C LEU A 919 -9.63 3.68 1.06
N PRO A 920 -9.20 2.51 0.58
CA PRO A 920 -9.69 1.20 1.05
C PRO A 920 -9.56 0.97 2.56
N GLY A 921 -8.64 1.67 3.25
CA GLY A 921 -8.44 1.53 4.69
C GLY A 921 -7.65 0.27 5.08
N GLU A 922 -7.16 -0.47 4.09
CA GLU A 922 -6.13 -1.48 4.25
C GLU A 922 -4.77 -0.77 4.33
N TYR A 923 -4.19 -0.72 5.54
CA TYR A 923 -2.96 0.03 5.79
C TYR A 923 -1.83 -0.34 4.83
N ASP A 924 -1.62 -1.62 4.56
CA ASP A 924 -0.56 -2.07 3.67
C ASP A 924 -0.77 -1.52 2.26
N PHE A 925 -1.99 -1.62 1.74
CA PHE A 925 -2.32 -1.11 0.43
C PHE A 925 -2.20 0.42 0.35
N ASP A 926 -2.82 1.14 1.31
CA ASP A 926 -2.78 2.60 1.37
C ASP A 926 -1.34 3.12 1.50
N ARG A 927 -0.50 2.40 2.25
CA ARG A 927 0.92 2.69 2.39
C ARG A 927 1.68 2.39 1.09
N GLN A 928 1.40 1.29 0.40
CA GLN A 928 2.03 1.01 -0.89
C GLN A 928 1.66 2.05 -1.95
N LEU A 929 0.42 2.57 -1.96
CA LEU A 929 0.05 3.70 -2.82
C LEU A 929 0.89 4.96 -2.53
N LEU A 930 1.14 5.25 -1.25
CA LEU A 930 2.06 6.33 -0.87
C LEU A 930 3.49 6.04 -1.33
N ARG A 931 3.97 4.79 -1.19
CA ARG A 931 5.31 4.38 -1.68
C ARG A 931 5.45 4.57 -3.17
N ILE A 932 4.44 4.17 -3.95
CA ILE A 932 4.41 4.41 -5.39
C ILE A 932 4.61 5.90 -5.67
N ALA A 933 3.85 6.78 -5.00
CA ALA A 933 3.99 8.22 -5.16
C ALA A 933 5.42 8.74 -4.84
N GLN A 934 6.04 8.24 -3.77
CA GLN A 934 7.41 8.60 -3.41
C GLN A 934 8.43 8.17 -4.46
N PHE A 935 8.35 6.93 -4.93
CA PHE A 935 9.27 6.40 -5.91
C PHE A 935 9.06 6.99 -7.31
N VAL A 936 7.82 7.33 -7.67
CA VAL A 936 7.55 8.10 -8.88
C VAL A 936 8.13 9.51 -8.77
N GLN A 937 7.99 10.21 -7.64
CA GLN A 937 8.62 11.52 -7.43
C GLN A 937 10.14 11.44 -7.61
N LEU A 938 10.76 10.39 -7.05
CA LEU A 938 12.20 10.13 -7.19
C LEU A 938 12.58 9.91 -8.67
N ALA A 939 11.87 9.03 -9.38
CA ALA A 939 12.11 8.74 -10.79
C ALA A 939 11.95 10.01 -11.65
N LYS A 940 10.91 10.80 -11.42
CA LYS A 940 10.65 12.08 -12.12
C LYS A 940 11.78 13.08 -11.89
N LYS A 941 12.26 13.24 -10.66
CA LYS A 941 13.35 14.17 -10.33
C LYS A 941 14.67 13.79 -10.98
N PHE A 942 14.97 12.49 -11.08
CA PHE A 942 16.14 12.02 -11.81
C PHE A 942 15.91 11.84 -13.31
N GLN A 943 14.67 12.01 -13.79
CA GLN A 943 14.26 11.79 -15.18
C GLN A 943 14.57 10.37 -15.68
N PHE A 944 14.39 9.38 -14.80
CA PHE A 944 14.61 7.99 -15.16
C PHE A 944 13.59 7.48 -16.17
N GLY A 945 14.07 6.78 -17.19
CA GLY A 945 13.23 5.91 -18.01
C GLY A 945 13.09 4.51 -17.39
N ALA A 946 12.22 3.68 -17.97
CA ALA A 946 11.93 2.33 -17.47
C ALA A 946 13.18 1.47 -17.18
N GLY A 947 14.20 1.51 -18.05
CA GLY A 947 15.43 0.73 -17.83
C GLY A 947 16.26 1.21 -16.64
N GLU A 948 16.26 2.51 -16.34
CA GLU A 948 16.95 3.08 -15.18
C GLU A 948 16.17 2.82 -13.89
N VAL A 949 14.83 2.84 -13.97
CA VAL A 949 13.96 2.40 -12.86
C VAL A 949 14.21 0.92 -12.55
N GLU A 950 14.28 0.05 -13.55
CA GLU A 950 14.58 -1.37 -13.35
C GLU A 950 15.92 -1.56 -12.63
N VAL A 951 16.99 -0.90 -13.08
CA VAL A 951 18.31 -0.98 -12.42
C VAL A 951 18.27 -0.40 -11.01
N ALA A 952 17.53 0.68 -10.78
CA ALA A 952 17.41 1.26 -9.44
C ALA A 952 16.72 0.31 -8.46
N PHE A 953 15.68 -0.40 -8.88
CA PHE A 953 14.96 -1.32 -8.01
C PHE A 953 15.64 -2.69 -7.88
N SER A 954 16.17 -3.26 -8.97
CA SER A 954 16.89 -4.55 -8.97
C SER A 954 18.25 -4.47 -8.30
N ASP A 955 19.17 -3.66 -8.82
CA ASP A 955 20.58 -3.65 -8.44
C ASP A 955 20.82 -2.86 -7.16
N GLN A 956 20.11 -1.74 -6.98
CA GLN A 956 20.26 -0.91 -5.79
C GLN A 956 19.33 -1.33 -4.65
N ASN A 957 18.42 -2.29 -4.88
CA ASN A 957 17.45 -2.78 -3.90
C ASN A 957 16.75 -1.64 -3.14
N LEU A 958 16.18 -0.72 -3.92
CA LEU A 958 15.76 0.58 -3.42
C LEU A 958 14.63 0.47 -2.37
N VAL A 959 13.76 -0.54 -2.50
CA VAL A 959 12.69 -0.84 -1.54
C VAL A 959 13.28 -1.18 -0.16
N GLU A 960 14.31 -2.02 -0.09
CA GLU A 960 14.96 -2.37 1.18
C GLU A 960 15.80 -1.22 1.78
N LYS A 961 16.40 -0.37 0.93
CA LYS A 961 17.19 0.79 1.40
C LYS A 961 16.35 1.88 2.05
N ILE A 962 15.07 1.96 1.71
CA ILE A 962 14.11 2.87 2.34
C ILE A 962 13.06 1.99 3.03
N PRO A 963 13.39 1.36 4.17
CA PRO A 963 12.48 0.41 4.80
C PRO A 963 11.25 1.11 5.36
N GLU A 964 10.21 0.32 5.60
CA GLU A 964 8.97 0.77 6.20
C GLU A 964 9.12 0.96 7.71
N ASP A 965 9.06 2.20 8.18
CA ASP A 965 9.02 2.48 9.63
C ASP A 965 7.73 1.91 10.25
N LEU A 966 7.88 1.15 11.33
CA LEU A 966 6.77 0.76 12.19
C LEU A 966 6.45 1.94 13.12
N VAL A 967 5.23 2.48 13.06
CA VAL A 967 4.83 3.60 13.93
C VAL A 967 4.76 3.11 15.39
N LEU A 968 5.74 3.51 16.18
CA LEU A 968 5.79 3.18 17.61
C LEU A 968 4.69 3.94 18.38
N PRO A 969 4.18 3.38 19.49
CA PRO A 969 3.19 4.05 20.33
C PRO A 969 3.70 5.39 20.85
N THR A 970 2.81 6.35 21.07
CA THR A 970 3.15 7.70 21.52
C THR A 970 4.00 7.66 22.80
N GLY A 971 5.21 8.23 22.74
CA GLY A 971 6.17 8.26 23.86
C GLY A 971 7.15 7.08 23.91
N MET A 972 7.02 6.08 23.03
CA MET A 972 8.00 5.01 22.87
C MET A 972 9.06 5.39 21.84
N THR A 973 10.32 5.42 22.27
CA THR A 973 11.49 5.73 21.40
C THR A 973 12.39 4.53 21.14
N SER A 974 12.12 3.39 21.77
CA SER A 974 12.83 2.11 21.58
C SER A 974 11.95 0.94 22.03
N PHE A 975 12.31 -0.26 21.60
CA PHE A 975 11.77 -1.55 22.04
C PHE A 975 12.93 -2.52 22.29
N ASP A 976 12.68 -3.59 23.04
CA ASP A 976 13.69 -4.60 23.39
C ASP A 976 13.73 -5.73 22.36
N ALA A 977 12.56 -6.15 21.84
CA ALA A 977 12.45 -7.17 20.79
C ALA A 977 11.20 -6.95 19.91
N LEU A 978 11.20 -7.53 18.71
CA LEU A 978 10.07 -7.52 17.77
C LEU A 978 9.84 -8.92 17.21
N LEU A 979 8.60 -9.40 17.23
CA LEU A 979 8.17 -10.63 16.57
C LEU A 979 7.30 -10.25 15.36
N PRO A 980 7.80 -10.41 14.13
CA PRO A 980 7.19 -9.80 12.94
C PRO A 980 5.90 -10.48 12.50
N GLN A 981 5.67 -11.75 12.84
CA GLN A 981 4.46 -12.42 12.42
C GLN A 981 4.09 -13.58 13.34
N LEU A 982 2.96 -13.44 14.01
CA LEU A 982 2.31 -14.49 14.80
C LEU A 982 0.80 -14.22 14.87
N ASP A 983 -0.02 -15.17 14.41
CA ASP A 983 -1.50 -15.09 14.42
C ASP A 983 -2.07 -13.82 13.78
N GLY A 984 -1.50 -13.38 12.65
CA GLY A 984 -1.92 -12.14 12.00
C GLY A 984 -1.61 -10.88 12.80
N LYS A 985 -0.62 -10.94 13.70
CA LYS A 985 -0.15 -9.81 14.50
C LYS A 985 1.37 -9.66 14.46
N ILE A 986 1.82 -8.42 14.64
CA ILE A 986 3.21 -8.03 14.89
C ILE A 986 3.30 -7.68 16.39
N TYR A 987 4.26 -8.27 17.11
CA TYR A 987 4.45 -7.98 18.54
C TYR A 987 5.73 -7.18 18.77
N LEU A 988 5.61 -6.09 19.53
CA LEU A 988 6.70 -5.28 20.04
C LEU A 988 6.82 -5.49 21.54
N PHE A 989 8.03 -5.67 22.06
CA PHE A 989 8.28 -5.91 23.48
C PHE A 989 9.08 -4.77 24.11
N LYS A 990 8.67 -4.28 25.28
CA LYS A 990 9.45 -3.33 26.09
C LYS A 990 9.22 -3.60 27.57
N GLY A 991 10.29 -3.89 28.30
CA GLY A 991 10.19 -4.35 29.68
C GLY A 991 9.26 -5.56 29.77
N ASN A 992 8.43 -5.58 30.81
CA ASN A 992 7.46 -6.66 31.04
C ASN A 992 6.13 -6.47 30.29
N GLN A 993 6.13 -5.64 29.24
CA GLN A 993 4.96 -5.33 28.42
C GLN A 993 5.20 -5.63 26.94
N TYR A 994 4.11 -5.84 26.21
CA TYR A 994 4.09 -5.93 24.78
C TYR A 994 2.99 -5.05 24.16
N TRP A 995 3.18 -4.72 22.90
CA TRP A 995 2.21 -4.10 22.03
C TRP A 995 1.97 -5.06 20.89
N ALA A 996 0.71 -5.19 20.48
CA ALA A 996 0.38 -5.99 19.31
C ALA A 996 -0.27 -5.09 18.26
N TYR A 997 0.19 -5.25 17.04
CA TYR A 997 -0.33 -4.59 15.85
C TYR A 997 -0.96 -5.65 14.98
N SER A 998 -2.05 -5.32 14.30
CA SER A 998 -2.56 -6.15 13.21
C SER A 998 -1.47 -6.25 12.14
N SER A 999 -1.12 -7.46 11.69
CA SER A 999 -0.14 -7.59 10.61
C SER A 999 -0.74 -7.26 9.23
N ALA A 1000 -2.06 -7.06 9.14
CA ALA A 1000 -2.74 -6.68 7.90
C ALA A 1000 -3.02 -5.17 7.83
N THR A 1001 -3.23 -4.54 8.99
CA THR A 1001 -3.64 -3.12 9.05
C THR A 1001 -2.66 -2.25 9.83
N TYR A 1002 -1.62 -2.82 10.45
CA TYR A 1002 -0.67 -2.13 11.35
C TYR A 1002 -1.35 -1.22 12.38
N ALA A 1003 -2.63 -1.45 12.65
CA ALA A 1003 -3.37 -0.77 13.69
C ALA A 1003 -2.95 -1.38 15.01
N LEU A 1004 -2.67 -0.52 15.98
CA LEU A 1004 -2.39 -0.95 17.35
C LEU A 1004 -3.65 -1.62 17.91
N VAL A 1005 -3.62 -2.94 18.05
CA VAL A 1005 -4.73 -3.76 18.58
C VAL A 1005 -4.59 -4.00 20.08
N GLU A 1006 -3.36 -4.04 20.59
CA GLU A 1006 -3.09 -4.16 22.03
C GLU A 1006 -2.00 -3.16 22.45
N ASN A 1007 -2.31 -2.34 23.45
CA ASN A 1007 -1.43 -1.28 23.92
C ASN A 1007 -0.88 -1.59 25.31
N ALA A 1008 0.44 -1.77 25.42
CA ALA A 1008 1.17 -1.94 26.68
C ALA A 1008 0.64 -3.08 27.57
N ALA A 1009 0.26 -4.21 26.97
CA ALA A 1009 -0.26 -5.38 27.66
C ALA A 1009 0.87 -6.14 28.40
N PRO A 1010 0.65 -6.65 29.62
CA PRO A 1010 1.69 -7.39 30.33
C PRO A 1010 1.97 -8.77 29.69
N LEU A 1011 3.24 -9.19 29.65
CA LEU A 1011 3.69 -10.44 28.98
C LEU A 1011 2.91 -11.70 29.39
N VAL A 1012 2.40 -11.74 30.63
CA VAL A 1012 1.61 -12.86 31.16
C VAL A 1012 0.33 -13.14 30.36
N LEU A 1013 -0.21 -12.13 29.67
CA LEU A 1013 -1.39 -12.29 28.79
C LEU A 1013 -1.03 -13.00 27.48
N LEU A 1014 0.21 -12.84 26.99
CA LEU A 1014 0.70 -13.55 25.81
C LEU A 1014 0.97 -15.03 26.13
N SER A 1015 1.51 -15.31 27.32
CA SER A 1015 1.63 -16.67 27.86
C SER A 1015 1.83 -16.62 29.37
N ARG A 1016 1.19 -17.54 30.11
CA ARG A 1016 1.44 -17.70 31.55
C ARG A 1016 2.89 -18.06 31.87
N LEU A 1017 3.62 -18.64 30.92
CA LEU A 1017 5.05 -18.95 31.08
C LEU A 1017 5.93 -17.70 31.14
N PHE A 1018 5.44 -16.56 30.66
CA PHE A 1018 6.15 -15.28 30.69
C PHE A 1018 5.87 -14.51 31.98
N ALA A 1019 5.12 -15.09 32.92
CA ALA A 1019 4.92 -14.52 34.25
C ALA A 1019 6.26 -14.40 34.98
N GLY A 1020 6.66 -13.18 35.32
CA GLY A 1020 7.90 -12.91 36.05
C GLY A 1020 9.13 -12.68 35.17
N LEU A 1021 9.00 -12.64 33.85
CA LEU A 1021 10.06 -12.14 32.98
C LEU A 1021 10.12 -10.62 33.05
N ASP A 1022 11.33 -10.08 33.23
CA ASP A 1022 11.56 -8.62 33.30
C ASP A 1022 11.49 -7.95 31.92
N HIS A 1023 11.94 -8.66 30.88
CA HIS A 1023 11.89 -8.23 29.48
C HIS A 1023 12.12 -9.41 28.51
N ILE A 1024 11.92 -9.16 27.22
CA ILE A 1024 12.24 -10.10 26.13
C ILE A 1024 13.47 -9.55 25.39
N ASP A 1025 14.54 -10.35 25.31
CA ASP A 1025 15.80 -9.97 24.65
C ASP A 1025 15.73 -10.11 23.13
N ALA A 1026 15.02 -11.13 22.65
CA ALA A 1026 14.86 -11.39 21.23
C ALA A 1026 13.59 -12.18 20.95
N ALA A 1027 12.99 -11.93 19.78
CA ALA A 1027 11.90 -12.71 19.25
C ALA A 1027 12.03 -12.80 17.73
N PHE A 1028 11.66 -13.92 17.12
CA PHE A 1028 11.70 -14.11 15.67
C PHE A 1028 10.89 -15.34 15.23
N THR A 1029 10.60 -15.44 13.94
CA THR A 1029 10.03 -16.64 13.32
C THR A 1029 11.11 -17.30 12.47
N ASP A 1030 11.33 -18.61 12.64
CA ASP A 1030 12.33 -19.35 11.87
C ASP A 1030 11.81 -19.72 10.45
N PRO A 1031 12.66 -20.17 9.50
CA PRO A 1031 12.22 -20.55 8.15
C PRO A 1031 11.22 -21.72 8.10
N MET A 1032 11.04 -22.46 9.20
CA MET A 1032 10.02 -23.51 9.31
C MET A 1032 8.67 -22.95 9.80
N GLY A 1033 8.61 -21.67 10.15
CA GLY A 1033 7.43 -20.97 10.63
C GLY A 1033 7.20 -21.10 12.14
N ASN A 1034 8.20 -21.52 12.93
CA ASN A 1034 8.09 -21.56 14.38
C ASN A 1034 8.51 -20.21 14.98
N ALA A 1035 7.72 -19.70 15.92
CA ALA A 1035 8.02 -18.48 16.65
C ALA A 1035 8.88 -18.77 17.87
N TRP A 1036 9.85 -17.90 18.13
CA TRP A 1036 10.83 -17.99 19.22
C TRP A 1036 10.81 -16.74 20.07
N ILE A 1037 10.93 -16.91 21.38
CA ILE A 1037 11.12 -15.85 22.38
C ILE A 1037 12.31 -16.22 23.27
N ILE A 1038 13.18 -15.23 23.53
CA ILE A 1038 14.38 -15.36 24.36
C ILE A 1038 14.33 -14.31 25.48
N SER A 1039 14.55 -14.75 26.72
CA SER A 1039 14.65 -13.88 27.89
C SER A 1039 15.70 -14.44 28.86
N GLY A 1040 16.84 -13.78 28.96
CA GLY A 1040 18.06 -14.23 29.62
C GLY A 1040 18.53 -15.58 29.08
N THR A 1041 18.52 -16.58 29.95
CA THR A 1041 18.86 -17.97 29.61
C THR A 1041 17.63 -18.84 29.30
N SER A 1042 16.44 -18.25 29.26
CA SER A 1042 15.18 -18.96 29.00
C SER A 1042 14.82 -18.82 27.52
N TYR A 1043 14.55 -19.96 26.88
CA TYR A 1043 14.14 -20.03 25.47
C TYR A 1043 12.75 -20.62 25.37
N PHE A 1044 11.90 -20.02 24.56
CA PHE A 1044 10.53 -20.47 24.33
C PHE A 1044 10.27 -20.60 22.84
N ILE A 1045 9.59 -21.67 22.45
CA ILE A 1045 9.18 -21.95 21.07
C ILE A 1045 7.67 -22.17 20.99
N ARG A 1046 7.06 -21.66 19.93
CA ARG A 1046 5.70 -21.95 19.50
C ARG A 1046 5.73 -22.44 18.06
N ASN A 1047 5.39 -23.72 17.86
CA ASN A 1047 5.44 -24.33 16.53
C ASN A 1047 4.36 -23.75 15.59
N LYS A 1048 4.62 -23.78 14.28
CA LYS A 1048 3.66 -23.35 13.24
C LYS A 1048 2.30 -24.05 13.45
N GLY A 1049 1.21 -23.27 13.54
CA GLY A 1049 -0.16 -23.77 13.74
C GLY A 1049 -0.51 -24.15 15.19
N SER A 1050 0.43 -24.07 16.14
CA SER A 1050 0.15 -24.23 17.57
C SER A 1050 -0.31 -22.92 18.19
N ASN A 1051 -1.10 -22.98 19.26
CA ASN A 1051 -1.46 -21.84 20.10
C ASN A 1051 -0.72 -21.80 21.45
N THR A 1052 0.31 -22.63 21.60
CA THR A 1052 1.01 -22.82 22.88
C THR A 1052 2.50 -22.59 22.78
N TRP A 1053 3.03 -21.83 23.74
CA TRP A 1053 4.47 -21.64 23.95
C TRP A 1053 5.03 -22.76 24.83
N THR A 1054 6.23 -23.23 24.53
CA THR A 1054 6.92 -24.30 25.26
C THR A 1054 8.37 -23.90 25.57
N PRO A 1055 8.89 -24.14 26.79
CA PRO A 1055 10.30 -23.91 27.11
C PRO A 1055 11.23 -24.89 26.39
N THR A 1056 12.46 -24.48 26.08
CA THR A 1056 13.48 -25.33 25.42
C THR A 1056 14.90 -24.97 25.87
N GLU A 1057 15.86 -25.88 25.66
CA GLU A 1057 17.28 -25.74 26.06
C GLU A 1057 18.22 -25.41 24.90
N ARG A 1058 17.69 -24.96 23.76
CA ARG A 1058 18.48 -24.72 22.54
C ARG A 1058 19.48 -23.57 22.73
N ARG A 1059 20.77 -23.83 22.47
CA ARG A 1059 21.85 -22.83 22.47
C ARG A 1059 21.98 -22.16 21.10
N TRP A 1060 22.12 -20.84 21.09
CA TRP A 1060 22.21 -19.99 19.90
C TRP A 1060 23.60 -19.36 19.77
N GLY A 1061 23.99 -18.96 18.55
CA GLY A 1061 25.24 -18.21 18.33
C GLY A 1061 26.53 -19.01 18.50
N LEU A 1062 26.49 -20.35 18.36
CA LEU A 1062 27.71 -21.16 18.34
C LEU A 1062 28.52 -20.84 17.08
N VAL A 1063 29.59 -20.04 17.24
CA VAL A 1063 30.54 -19.74 16.18
C VAL A 1063 31.35 -20.99 15.90
N ASN A 1064 31.43 -21.40 14.63
CA ASN A 1064 32.37 -22.44 14.24
C ASN A 1064 33.79 -21.91 14.47
N ASN A 1065 34.52 -22.50 15.41
CA ASN A 1065 35.81 -22.00 15.86
C ASN A 1065 36.86 -23.11 15.75
N ASN A 1066 37.72 -23.01 14.75
CA ASN A 1066 38.81 -23.96 14.53
C ASN A 1066 39.94 -23.84 15.57
N PHE A 1067 39.89 -22.86 16.48
CA PHE A 1067 40.90 -22.63 17.53
C PHE A 1067 40.46 -23.11 18.92
N ASP A 1068 39.27 -23.70 19.05
CA ASP A 1068 38.89 -24.45 20.25
C ASP A 1068 39.57 -25.84 20.26
N GLN A 1069 39.73 -26.43 21.46
CA GLN A 1069 40.71 -27.46 21.92
C GLN A 1069 41.04 -28.72 21.08
N THR A 1070 40.69 -28.81 19.79
CA THR A 1070 40.72 -30.04 19.00
C THR A 1070 41.43 -29.97 17.64
N ARG A 1071 41.88 -28.79 17.18
CA ARG A 1071 42.62 -28.66 15.90
C ARG A 1071 44.02 -28.03 16.06
N PRO A 1072 45.02 -28.49 15.29
CA PRO A 1072 46.35 -27.87 15.25
C PRO A 1072 46.32 -26.52 14.53
N ILE A 1073 47.34 -25.68 14.80
CA ILE A 1073 47.60 -24.44 14.07
C ILE A 1073 48.36 -24.79 12.78
N ASP A 1074 47.86 -24.35 11.64
CA ASP A 1074 48.44 -24.63 10.32
C ASP A 1074 49.59 -23.67 10.00
N ALA A 1075 49.45 -22.39 10.30
CA ALA A 1075 50.49 -21.37 10.10
C ALA A 1075 50.43 -20.29 11.18
N ALA A 1076 51.56 -19.65 11.46
CA ALA A 1076 51.60 -18.46 12.31
C ALA A 1076 52.78 -17.55 11.94
N PHE A 1077 52.56 -16.23 11.92
CA PHE A 1077 53.62 -15.24 11.73
C PHE A 1077 53.27 -13.89 12.35
N THR A 1078 54.28 -13.03 12.52
CA THR A 1078 54.14 -11.67 13.03
C THR A 1078 54.59 -10.69 11.95
N ASN A 1079 53.82 -9.61 11.75
CA ASN A 1079 54.17 -8.56 10.81
C ASN A 1079 55.13 -7.52 11.43
N LEU A 1080 55.64 -6.57 10.65
CA LEU A 1080 56.59 -5.52 11.03
C LEU A 1080 55.99 -4.53 12.03
N ASP A 1081 54.67 -4.42 12.07
CA ASP A 1081 53.91 -3.65 13.06
C ASP A 1081 53.72 -4.39 14.40
N GLY A 1082 54.19 -5.63 14.52
CA GLY A 1082 54.11 -6.44 15.74
C GLY A 1082 52.81 -7.23 15.90
N ILE A 1083 51.94 -7.25 14.89
CA ILE A 1083 50.68 -7.99 14.90
C ILE A 1083 50.93 -9.46 14.55
N ALA A 1084 50.47 -10.37 15.39
CA ALA A 1084 50.59 -11.80 15.17
C ALA A 1084 49.31 -12.42 14.60
N TYR A 1085 49.46 -13.25 13.58
CA TYR A 1085 48.38 -13.98 12.92
C TYR A 1085 48.59 -15.48 13.07
N LEU A 1086 47.52 -16.21 13.41
CA LEU A 1086 47.50 -17.68 13.47
C LEU A 1086 46.38 -18.21 12.57
N PHE A 1087 46.63 -19.29 11.85
CA PHE A 1087 45.73 -19.92 10.88
C PHE A 1087 45.38 -21.36 11.31
N SER A 1088 44.12 -21.75 11.13
CA SER A 1088 43.62 -23.11 11.37
C SER A 1088 42.46 -23.40 10.42
N GLY A 1089 42.69 -24.30 9.47
CA GLY A 1089 41.80 -24.61 8.35
C GLY A 1089 41.52 -23.40 7.48
N ASP A 1090 40.24 -23.07 7.34
CA ASP A 1090 39.71 -21.94 6.59
C ASP A 1090 39.65 -20.65 7.42
N GLN A 1091 40.20 -20.63 8.64
CA GLN A 1091 40.06 -19.52 9.58
C GLN A 1091 41.41 -18.99 10.07
N PHE A 1092 41.40 -17.74 10.53
CA PHE A 1092 42.54 -17.10 11.16
C PHE A 1092 42.11 -16.22 12.35
N ILE A 1093 43.05 -15.99 13.27
CA ILE A 1093 42.94 -15.10 14.42
C ILE A 1093 44.12 -14.11 14.43
N ARG A 1094 43.93 -12.99 15.11
CA ARG A 1094 44.90 -11.90 15.19
C ARG A 1094 45.12 -11.46 16.64
N TYR A 1095 46.37 -11.12 16.96
CA TYR A 1095 46.77 -10.49 18.22
C TYR A 1095 47.54 -9.21 17.91
N SER A 1096 46.99 -8.05 18.29
CA SER A 1096 47.65 -6.76 18.11
C SER A 1096 48.49 -6.29 19.31
N GLY A 1097 48.65 -7.11 20.35
CA GLY A 1097 49.40 -6.76 21.55
C GLY A 1097 50.27 -7.91 22.10
N ASP A 1098 51.28 -7.55 22.88
CA ASP A 1098 52.39 -8.44 23.28
C ASP A 1098 52.02 -9.57 24.26
N SER A 1099 50.81 -9.52 24.86
CA SER A 1099 50.44 -10.44 25.94
C SER A 1099 49.86 -11.78 25.47
N PHE A 1100 49.40 -11.86 24.21
CA PHE A 1100 48.71 -13.01 23.62
C PHE A 1100 47.53 -13.55 24.45
N THR A 1101 47.01 -12.76 25.40
CA THR A 1101 45.98 -13.20 26.36
C THR A 1101 44.60 -13.27 25.73
N TYR A 1102 44.30 -12.33 24.84
CA TYR A 1102 43.00 -12.20 24.17
C TYR A 1102 43.22 -11.97 22.69
N VAL A 1103 42.50 -12.74 21.87
CA VAL A 1103 42.38 -12.48 20.44
C VAL A 1103 41.68 -11.14 20.23
N ASP A 1104 42.03 -10.42 19.17
CA ASP A 1104 41.35 -9.20 18.77
C ASP A 1104 39.83 -9.42 18.58
N PRO A 1105 38.98 -8.42 18.83
CA PRO A 1105 37.54 -8.53 18.61
C PRO A 1105 37.21 -8.96 17.17
N SER A 1106 36.13 -9.74 17.02
CA SER A 1106 35.60 -10.23 15.73
C SER A 1106 36.36 -11.36 15.05
N PHE A 1107 37.28 -12.04 15.75
CA PHE A 1107 37.98 -13.25 15.31
C PHE A 1107 37.48 -14.49 16.10
N PRO A 1108 37.51 -15.72 15.52
CA PRO A 1108 38.12 -16.09 14.23
C PRO A 1108 37.34 -15.60 13.01
N LYS A 1109 38.05 -15.19 11.97
CA LYS A 1109 37.49 -14.85 10.65
C LYS A 1109 37.84 -15.93 9.64
N ARG A 1110 37.03 -16.07 8.58
CA ARG A 1110 37.38 -16.90 7.42
C ARG A 1110 38.47 -16.24 6.59
N ILE A 1111 39.42 -17.02 6.07
CA ILE A 1111 40.48 -16.52 5.17
C ILE A 1111 39.83 -15.95 3.90
N GLN A 1112 38.95 -16.73 3.28
CA GLN A 1112 38.17 -16.30 2.12
C GLN A 1112 37.37 -15.03 2.45
N GLY A 1113 37.59 -13.99 1.66
CA GLY A 1113 36.87 -12.71 1.73
C GLY A 1113 37.32 -11.75 2.83
N ASN A 1114 38.09 -12.19 3.84
CA ASN A 1114 38.55 -11.29 4.92
C ASN A 1114 40.07 -11.09 4.92
N TRP A 1115 40.85 -12.15 4.68
CA TRP A 1115 42.31 -12.08 4.80
C TRP A 1115 42.97 -11.08 3.83
N PRO A 1116 42.58 -10.97 2.55
CA PRO A 1116 43.18 -9.99 1.64
C PRO A 1116 43.10 -8.55 2.15
N GLY A 1117 41.98 -8.17 2.77
CA GLY A 1117 41.78 -6.83 3.33
C GLY A 1117 42.61 -6.53 4.58
N GLU A 1118 43.06 -7.56 5.32
CA GLU A 1118 43.91 -7.36 6.52
C GLU A 1118 45.35 -7.01 6.16
N ILE A 1119 45.77 -7.29 4.92
CA ILE A 1119 47.15 -7.22 4.44
C ILE A 1119 47.31 -6.42 3.14
N GLY A 1120 46.26 -5.69 2.73
CA GLY A 1120 46.30 -4.82 1.54
C GLY A 1120 46.31 -5.55 0.19
N ALA A 1121 46.03 -6.86 0.15
CA ALA A 1121 45.95 -7.62 -1.10
C ALA A 1121 44.58 -7.45 -1.77
N GLU A 1122 44.54 -7.30 -3.10
CA GLU A 1122 43.27 -7.19 -3.85
C GLU A 1122 42.46 -8.48 -3.79
N LYS A 1123 43.13 -9.62 -4.02
CA LYS A 1123 42.53 -10.95 -4.01
C LYS A 1123 43.61 -12.00 -3.80
N LEU A 1124 43.27 -13.07 -3.07
CA LEU A 1124 44.09 -14.27 -2.99
C LEU A 1124 43.61 -15.32 -4.01
N PRO A 1125 44.52 -16.09 -4.62
CA PRO A 1125 44.15 -17.27 -5.39
C PRO A 1125 43.33 -18.24 -4.54
N ASP A 1126 42.43 -19.00 -5.19
CA ASP A 1126 41.43 -19.83 -4.49
C ASP A 1126 42.07 -20.83 -3.51
N ARG A 1127 43.26 -21.35 -3.86
CA ARG A 1127 44.05 -22.25 -3.01
C ARG A 1127 44.42 -21.61 -1.66
N PHE A 1128 44.90 -20.37 -1.68
CA PHE A 1128 45.32 -19.62 -0.50
C PHE A 1128 44.13 -19.02 0.26
N SER A 1129 43.00 -18.82 -0.42
CA SER A 1129 41.73 -18.45 0.21
C SER A 1129 41.13 -19.59 1.05
N ALA A 1130 41.50 -20.85 0.76
CA ALA A 1130 40.97 -22.03 1.44
C ALA A 1130 41.74 -22.39 2.73
N SER A 1131 43.08 -22.25 2.74
CA SER A 1131 43.94 -22.47 3.92
C SER A 1131 45.35 -21.94 3.66
N ILE A 1132 46.14 -21.75 4.72
CA ILE A 1132 47.54 -21.30 4.66
C ILE A 1132 48.39 -22.24 5.51
N GLU A 1133 49.49 -22.75 4.97
CA GLU A 1133 50.37 -23.74 5.64
C GLU A 1133 51.64 -23.12 6.21
N ALA A 1134 52.08 -21.99 5.66
CA ALA A 1134 53.10 -21.15 6.26
C ALA A 1134 52.95 -19.72 5.74
N GLY A 1135 53.46 -18.76 6.51
CA GLY A 1135 53.57 -17.39 6.06
C GLY A 1135 54.67 -16.67 6.83
N PHE A 1136 55.20 -15.61 6.27
CA PHE A 1136 56.03 -14.65 6.99
C PHE A 1136 56.03 -13.31 6.25
N GLU A 1137 56.41 -12.24 6.96
CA GLU A 1137 56.69 -10.97 6.32
C GLU A 1137 58.20 -10.79 6.15
N SER A 1138 58.61 -10.39 4.95
CA SER A 1138 60.02 -10.16 4.64
C SER A 1138 60.53 -8.85 5.29
N PRO A 1139 61.85 -8.67 5.45
CA PRO A 1139 62.42 -7.40 5.93
C PRO A 1139 62.10 -6.18 5.05
N LEU A 1140 61.54 -6.40 3.86
CA LEU A 1140 61.12 -5.36 2.92
C LEU A 1140 59.63 -5.02 3.02
N GLY A 1141 58.88 -5.60 3.98
CA GLY A 1141 57.45 -5.38 4.16
C GLY A 1141 56.55 -6.19 3.22
N GLN A 1142 57.10 -7.27 2.62
CA GLN A 1142 56.33 -8.14 1.73
C GLN A 1142 55.77 -9.33 2.50
N THR A 1143 54.46 -9.55 2.43
CA THR A 1143 53.84 -10.74 2.99
C THR A 1143 53.97 -11.90 2.00
N ILE A 1144 54.51 -13.03 2.49
CA ILE A 1144 54.71 -14.25 1.69
C ILE A 1144 53.93 -15.39 2.34
N LEU A 1145 53.04 -16.03 1.58
CA LEU A 1145 52.22 -17.15 2.05
C LEU A 1145 52.52 -18.39 1.22
N PHE A 1146 52.49 -19.56 1.86
CA PHE A 1146 52.78 -20.86 1.26
C PHE A 1146 51.59 -21.80 1.38
N LYS A 1147 51.34 -22.54 0.31
CA LYS A 1147 50.35 -23.60 0.27
C LYS A 1147 50.73 -24.63 -0.79
N ASP A 1148 50.84 -25.88 -0.38
CA ASP A 1148 51.31 -27.00 -1.22
C ASP A 1148 52.71 -26.70 -1.85
N ASP A 1149 52.83 -26.77 -3.17
CA ASP A 1149 54.05 -26.50 -3.94
C ASP A 1149 54.17 -25.05 -4.43
N LYS A 1150 53.28 -24.15 -3.96
CA LYS A 1150 53.18 -22.77 -4.41
C LYS A 1150 53.37 -21.77 -3.27
N PHE A 1151 53.77 -20.57 -3.65
CA PHE A 1151 53.72 -19.40 -2.77
C PHE A 1151 53.11 -18.19 -3.48
N VAL A 1152 52.59 -17.26 -2.70
CA VAL A 1152 52.21 -15.92 -3.15
C VAL A 1152 53.02 -14.90 -2.36
N ARG A 1153 53.34 -13.78 -3.01
CA ARG A 1153 53.91 -12.60 -2.34
C ARG A 1153 53.17 -11.36 -2.82
N PHE A 1154 53.00 -10.39 -1.93
CA PHE A 1154 52.39 -9.11 -2.23
C PHE A 1154 52.81 -8.09 -1.15
N ASP A 1155 52.72 -6.82 -1.49
CA ASP A 1155 52.95 -5.66 -0.61
C ASP A 1155 52.10 -4.48 -1.09
N ASP A 1156 52.18 -3.34 -0.40
CA ASP A 1156 51.44 -2.12 -0.77
C ASP A 1156 51.76 -1.58 -2.18
N SER A 1157 52.91 -1.96 -2.76
CA SER A 1157 53.34 -1.53 -4.10
C SER A 1157 52.92 -2.48 -5.23
N ASP A 1158 52.69 -3.74 -4.90
CA ASP A 1158 52.14 -4.78 -5.77
C ASP A 1158 51.09 -5.60 -4.99
N PRO A 1159 49.83 -5.13 -4.96
CA PRO A 1159 48.76 -5.78 -4.21
C PRO A 1159 48.25 -7.06 -4.89
N THR A 1160 48.83 -7.45 -6.05
CA THR A 1160 48.41 -8.62 -6.80
C THR A 1160 49.13 -9.88 -6.32
N ALA A 1161 48.40 -10.76 -5.62
CA ALA A 1161 48.94 -12.03 -5.13
C ALA A 1161 48.97 -13.10 -6.23
N GLN A 1162 49.99 -13.07 -7.10
CA GLN A 1162 50.16 -14.08 -8.15
C GLN A 1162 50.86 -15.34 -7.63
N GLU A 1163 50.34 -16.52 -7.99
CA GLU A 1163 50.93 -17.81 -7.63
C GLU A 1163 52.28 -18.01 -8.32
N GLN A 1164 53.28 -18.44 -7.54
CA GLN A 1164 54.62 -18.78 -8.01
C GLN A 1164 55.03 -20.16 -7.50
N ASP A 1165 55.84 -20.87 -8.29
CA ASP A 1165 56.41 -22.15 -7.91
C ASP A 1165 57.52 -21.98 -6.87
N ILE A 1166 57.50 -22.78 -5.80
CA ILE A 1166 58.58 -22.79 -4.80
C ILE A 1166 59.92 -23.24 -5.43
N ALA A 1167 59.87 -23.94 -6.56
CA ALA A 1167 61.03 -24.53 -7.24
C ALA A 1167 61.71 -23.66 -8.31
N SER A 1168 61.33 -22.38 -8.49
CA SER A 1168 61.97 -21.48 -9.47
C SER A 1168 63.00 -20.53 -8.86
#